data_AF-A0A1Q9BU58-F1
#
_entry.id   AF-A0A1Q9BU58-F1
#
_cell.length_a   1.000
_cell.length_b   1.000
_cell.length_c   1.000
_cell.angle_alpha   90.00
_cell.angle_beta   90.00
_cell.angle_gamma   90.00
#
_symmetry.space_group_name_H-M   'P 1'
#
loop_
_entity.id
_entity.type
_entity.pdbx_description
1 polymer ?
#
loop_
_entity_poly.entity_id
_entity_poly.type
_entity_poly.pdbx_seq_one_letter_code
_entity_poly.pdbx_strand_id
1 'polypeptide(L)'
;MSHRGLLRKLCGSMLPNESLEYRKPVPKTDHVEALAIDDHISLQRLPLSELSSAPHARDAQVFASASQAYSSVGLHQNRKKDKIKQTRGVLLGAEFDGVEGSVSAPRDRVLCLGVISSFIARNCAFILTIAVLGGDSEPFADRAWHEDPEWISEICRALHFKLKFKYHFAKPGHINVNEARVFKSWIKSVAKELRSVRAVALLDSRVTIGAAAKGRSSSFAISRVLGTSLGYIIGSNIFPGLLHCYSGDNTADGPSRDRPVPRPTRPAPAWLTELLEGDPRKFELVVEASGMKKLPGRWLRFLLLLGGDIERNPGPAPRREPRGELNLEAGFVRSTVHKMRKAKSALEAWIRDELRVEPESVFADNRATELALRGFGLHLFSSGLPRYLLVYSITAIQNEFPSFRNRLTGAWQIDKKWQLVEPGQCRSVLPAAAVRACLTLAALWGWKVWLGLVILGFLAMLHPSEMLGLRRRDLVFPGDGFGHVKALFVHLKDPKTARFARRQHGRIDDDFAIEIIRNIFGGFARDSPLYPASAHSFRRQWDAVMGRLGIPHRAALRGATPGVLRGSGATHLYQQTENLQMIAWRGRWAKLRTLEHYLQEVAAQMMLSELSAADRGRIATFDASCESVLASVCLPQGSAAQY
;
A
#
# COMPACT_ATOMS: atom_id res chain seq x y z
N MET A 1 46.32 36.01 -3.28
CA MET A 1 45.31 36.75 -4.09
C MET A 1 44.18 35.77 -4.41
N SER A 2 42.90 36.14 -4.29
CA SER A 2 41.80 35.22 -4.66
C SER A 2 41.74 35.01 -6.18
N HIS A 3 41.21 33.88 -6.65
CA HIS A 3 41.10 33.56 -8.08
C HIS A 3 40.37 34.68 -8.86
N ARG A 4 39.22 35.13 -8.36
CA ARG A 4 38.49 36.30 -8.90
C ARG A 4 39.35 37.58 -8.90
N GLY A 5 40.16 37.79 -7.86
CA GLY A 5 41.04 38.96 -7.75
C GLY A 5 42.19 38.93 -8.75
N LEU A 6 42.75 37.74 -9.03
CA LEU A 6 43.78 37.52 -10.04
C LEU A 6 43.25 37.85 -11.43
N LEU A 7 42.13 37.23 -11.81
CA LEU A 7 41.46 37.46 -13.09
C LEU A 7 41.10 38.94 -13.29
N ARG A 8 40.57 39.59 -12.26
CA ARG A 8 40.20 41.01 -12.34
C ARG A 8 41.40 41.95 -12.47
N LYS A 9 42.49 41.70 -11.75
CA LYS A 9 43.66 42.60 -11.74
C LYS A 9 44.60 42.39 -12.92
N LEU A 10 44.81 41.15 -13.34
CA LEU A 10 45.80 40.81 -14.37
C LEU A 10 45.19 40.53 -15.75
N CYS A 11 43.91 40.14 -15.84
CA CYS A 11 43.25 39.82 -17.11
C CYS A 11 42.24 40.88 -17.55
N GLY A 12 41.90 41.83 -16.67
CA GLY A 12 40.83 42.80 -16.93
C GLY A 12 39.46 42.15 -17.13
N SER A 13 39.21 41.00 -16.49
CA SER A 13 37.97 40.21 -16.59
C SER A 13 37.20 40.18 -15.25
N MET A 14 36.12 39.41 -15.15
CA MET A 14 35.23 39.37 -13.97
C MET A 14 34.67 40.76 -13.60
N LEU A 15 34.31 41.54 -14.61
CA LEU A 15 33.75 42.89 -14.45
C LEU A 15 32.32 42.81 -13.87
N PRO A 16 31.92 43.73 -12.95
CA PRO A 16 30.61 43.66 -12.30
C PRO A 16 29.40 43.67 -13.25
N ASN A 17 29.55 44.28 -14.43
CA ASN A 17 28.52 44.38 -15.46
C ASN A 17 28.53 43.22 -16.46
N GLU A 18 29.52 42.31 -16.40
CA GLU A 18 29.64 41.13 -17.27
C GLU A 18 29.58 39.82 -16.46
N SER A 19 29.69 39.88 -15.13
CA SER A 19 29.72 38.69 -14.26
C SER A 19 28.31 38.18 -13.91
N LEU A 20 28.05 36.92 -14.20
CA LEU A 20 26.86 36.19 -13.74
C LEU A 20 27.05 35.77 -12.27
N GLU A 21 26.20 36.26 -11.39
CA GLU A 21 26.28 35.99 -9.94
C GLU A 21 24.99 35.39 -9.38
N TYR A 22 25.13 34.47 -8.41
CA TYR A 22 24.00 33.84 -7.75
C TYR A 22 23.07 34.86 -7.09
N ARG A 23 21.75 34.76 -7.38
CA ARG A 23 20.68 35.68 -6.93
C ARG A 23 20.79 37.13 -7.42
N LYS A 24 21.59 37.40 -8.45
CA LYS A 24 21.60 38.70 -9.13
C LYS A 24 20.98 38.60 -10.53
N PRO A 25 20.49 39.70 -11.10
CA PRO A 25 20.05 39.73 -12.49
C PRO A 25 21.16 39.30 -13.44
N VAL A 26 20.79 38.60 -14.52
CA VAL A 26 21.73 38.24 -15.60
C VAL A 26 22.22 39.52 -16.28
N PRO A 27 23.55 39.67 -16.50
CA PRO A 27 24.11 40.78 -17.28
C PRO A 27 23.44 40.93 -18.65
N LYS A 28 23.12 42.18 -19.04
CA LYS A 28 22.55 42.51 -20.36
C LYS A 28 23.64 42.90 -21.35
N THR A 29 24.67 42.08 -21.46
CA THR A 29 25.84 42.27 -22.32
C THR A 29 25.97 41.10 -23.28
N ASP A 30 26.67 41.32 -24.40
CA ASP A 30 26.97 40.23 -25.34
C ASP A 30 28.03 39.27 -24.80
N HIS A 31 28.74 39.65 -23.74
CA HIS A 31 29.71 38.82 -23.04
C HIS A 31 29.27 38.58 -21.59
N VAL A 32 29.31 37.33 -21.14
CA VAL A 32 28.97 36.92 -19.77
C VAL A 32 30.06 36.00 -19.22
N GLU A 33 30.51 36.28 -17.99
CA GLU A 33 31.49 35.45 -17.28
C GLU A 33 30.90 34.81 -16.02
N ALA A 34 31.37 33.62 -15.70
CA ALA A 34 31.08 32.97 -14.43
C ALA A 34 32.35 32.33 -13.87
N LEU A 35 32.47 32.31 -12.54
CA LEU A 35 33.56 31.63 -11.84
C LEU A 35 32.97 30.76 -10.75
N ALA A 36 33.21 29.46 -10.82
CA ALA A 36 32.80 28.50 -9.80
C ALA A 36 34.04 27.73 -9.31
N ILE A 37 34.53 28.09 -8.12
CA ILE A 37 35.75 27.52 -7.53
C ILE A 37 36.94 27.76 -8.49
N ASP A 38 37.35 26.73 -9.23
CA ASP A 38 38.48 26.76 -10.16
C ASP A 38 38.03 26.86 -11.63
N ASP A 39 36.74 26.65 -11.92
CA ASP A 39 36.20 26.69 -13.28
C ASP A 39 35.83 28.13 -13.67
N HIS A 40 36.63 28.72 -14.56
CA HIS A 40 36.36 30.01 -15.20
C HIS A 40 35.65 29.80 -16.54
N ILE A 41 34.49 30.41 -16.69
CA ILE A 41 33.63 30.31 -17.87
C ILE A 41 33.45 31.69 -18.46
N SER A 42 33.59 31.78 -19.77
CA SER A 42 33.32 32.97 -20.57
C SER A 42 32.44 32.57 -21.75
N LEU A 43 31.34 33.32 -21.92
CA LEU A 43 30.33 33.12 -22.95
C LEU A 43 30.20 34.39 -23.77
N GLN A 44 30.33 34.26 -25.10
CA GLN A 44 30.08 35.33 -26.04
C GLN A 44 28.83 35.03 -26.86
N ARG A 45 27.92 36.00 -26.93
CA ARG A 45 26.82 36.07 -27.90
C ARG A 45 27.34 36.77 -29.15
N LEU A 46 27.13 36.15 -30.31
CA LEU A 46 27.46 36.69 -31.62
C LEU A 46 26.49 36.17 -32.69
N PRO A 47 26.34 36.86 -33.83
CA PRO A 47 25.61 36.33 -34.98
C PRO A 47 26.23 35.02 -35.50
N LEU A 48 25.40 34.09 -35.96
CA LEU A 48 25.85 32.77 -36.42
C LEU A 48 26.84 32.86 -37.60
N SER A 49 26.68 33.88 -38.45
CA SER A 49 27.57 34.18 -39.59
C SER A 49 28.99 34.57 -39.17
N GLU A 50 29.19 35.02 -37.94
CA GLU A 50 30.48 35.49 -37.41
C GLU A 50 31.24 34.41 -36.63
N LEU A 51 30.64 33.22 -36.44
CA LEU A 51 31.23 32.15 -35.64
C LEU A 51 32.59 31.67 -36.15
N SER A 52 32.77 31.59 -37.47
CA SER A 52 34.03 31.18 -38.10
C SER A 52 35.08 32.29 -38.13
N SER A 53 34.67 33.56 -38.04
CA SER A 53 35.50 34.74 -38.30
C SER A 53 35.74 35.63 -37.08
N ALA A 54 35.34 35.20 -35.87
CA ALA A 54 35.45 35.98 -34.63
C ALA A 54 36.64 35.57 -33.71
N PRO A 55 37.93 35.72 -34.11
CA PRO A 55 39.07 35.53 -33.21
C PRO A 55 39.30 36.69 -32.24
N HIS A 56 38.60 37.83 -32.40
CA HIS A 56 38.76 39.03 -31.57
C HIS A 56 37.64 39.27 -30.55
N ALA A 57 36.74 38.31 -30.37
CA ALA A 57 35.65 38.40 -29.40
C ALA A 57 36.16 38.46 -27.95
N ARG A 58 35.31 38.98 -27.05
CA ARG A 58 35.69 39.26 -25.66
C ARG A 58 36.09 38.00 -24.91
N ASP A 59 35.45 36.86 -25.20
CA ASP A 59 35.77 35.55 -24.64
C ASP A 59 37.19 35.07 -24.99
N ALA A 60 37.59 35.23 -26.26
CA ALA A 60 38.93 34.87 -26.73
C ALA A 60 40.02 35.72 -26.04
N GLN A 61 39.76 37.02 -25.85
CA GLN A 61 40.66 37.92 -25.13
C GLN A 61 40.79 37.54 -23.66
N VAL A 62 39.66 37.26 -23.00
CA VAL A 62 39.61 36.85 -21.59
C VAL A 62 40.35 35.53 -21.38
N PHE A 63 40.16 34.55 -22.27
CA PHE A 63 40.83 33.26 -22.17
C PHE A 63 42.36 33.36 -22.38
N ALA A 64 42.80 34.15 -23.37
CA ALA A 64 44.22 34.38 -23.61
C ALA A 64 44.90 35.09 -22.43
N SER A 65 44.22 36.10 -21.87
CA SER A 65 44.71 36.89 -20.74
C SER A 65 44.71 36.09 -19.43
N ALA A 66 43.72 35.22 -19.22
CA ALA A 66 43.67 34.28 -18.10
C ALA A 66 44.86 33.31 -18.15
N SER A 67 45.17 32.76 -19.33
CA SER A 67 46.29 31.83 -19.52
C SER A 67 47.65 32.45 -19.17
N GLN A 68 47.86 33.72 -19.53
CA GLN A 68 49.05 34.47 -19.15
C GLN A 68 49.09 34.77 -17.65
N ALA A 69 47.96 35.16 -17.05
CA ALA A 69 47.88 35.49 -15.63
C ALA A 69 48.05 34.27 -14.72
N TYR A 70 47.57 33.09 -15.11
CA TYR A 70 47.83 31.86 -14.36
C TYR A 70 49.31 31.48 -14.41
N SER A 71 49.94 31.62 -15.58
CA SER A 71 51.37 31.34 -15.77
C SER A 71 52.26 32.25 -14.90
N SER A 72 51.91 33.54 -14.76
CA SER A 72 52.68 34.50 -13.97
C SER A 72 52.65 34.25 -12.46
N VAL A 73 51.68 33.46 -11.97
CA VAL A 73 51.57 33.05 -10.56
C VAL A 73 51.91 31.57 -10.33
N GLY A 74 52.50 30.89 -11.33
CA GLY A 74 52.93 29.49 -11.21
C GLY A 74 51.80 28.45 -11.29
N LEU A 75 50.62 28.83 -11.80
CA LEU A 75 49.52 27.89 -12.04
C LEU A 75 49.61 27.33 -13.46
N HIS A 76 49.94 26.04 -13.57
CA HIS A 76 50.01 25.35 -14.85
C HIS A 76 48.61 24.91 -15.30
N GLN A 77 48.08 25.55 -16.35
CA GLN A 77 46.83 25.14 -16.98
C GLN A 77 46.96 23.74 -17.61
N ASN A 78 45.95 22.91 -17.40
CA ASN A 78 45.85 21.62 -18.08
C ASN A 78 45.19 21.82 -19.44
N ARG A 79 46.00 21.93 -20.50
CA ARG A 79 45.53 22.14 -21.88
C ARG A 79 44.50 21.10 -22.39
N LYS A 80 44.44 19.91 -21.79
CA LYS A 80 43.43 18.90 -22.15
C LYS A 80 42.02 19.23 -21.63
N LYS A 81 41.91 20.13 -20.65
CA LYS A 81 40.62 20.56 -20.06
C LYS A 81 40.07 21.84 -20.69
N ASP A 82 40.86 22.51 -21.53
CA ASP A 82 40.45 23.76 -22.17
C ASP A 82 39.38 23.50 -23.23
N LYS A 83 38.18 24.04 -22.99
CA LYS A 83 37.05 23.99 -23.92
C LYS A 83 36.88 25.36 -24.56
N ILE A 84 37.49 25.55 -25.72
CA ILE A 84 37.54 26.84 -26.43
C ILE A 84 36.65 26.77 -27.67
N LYS A 85 35.92 27.86 -27.97
CA LYS A 85 35.05 28.00 -29.16
C LYS A 85 34.04 26.87 -29.34
N GLN A 86 33.48 26.38 -28.24
CA GLN A 86 32.40 25.39 -28.29
C GLN A 86 31.05 26.08 -28.34
N THR A 87 30.22 25.72 -29.31
CA THR A 87 28.82 26.17 -29.38
C THR A 87 27.89 25.32 -28.52
N ARG A 88 28.36 24.16 -28.04
CA ARG A 88 27.61 23.23 -27.21
C ARG A 88 28.49 22.69 -26.10
N GLY A 89 27.93 22.51 -24.91
CA GLY A 89 28.66 21.89 -23.81
C GLY A 89 27.92 21.94 -22.48
N VAL A 90 28.42 21.16 -21.52
CA VAL A 90 27.94 21.20 -20.13
C VAL A 90 28.81 22.18 -19.34
N LEU A 91 28.18 23.23 -18.84
CA LEU A 91 28.79 24.30 -18.06
C LEU A 91 28.11 24.34 -16.68
N LEU A 92 28.88 24.12 -15.61
CA LEU A 92 28.38 24.06 -14.23
C LEU A 92 27.16 23.13 -14.04
N GLY A 93 27.12 22.03 -14.79
CA GLY A 93 26.05 21.04 -14.70
C GLY A 93 24.78 21.35 -15.50
N ALA A 94 24.75 22.45 -16.25
CA ALA A 94 23.70 22.74 -17.24
C ALA A 94 24.26 22.53 -18.66
N GLU A 95 23.47 21.93 -19.54
CA GLU A 95 23.81 21.81 -20.96
C GLU A 95 23.34 23.05 -21.71
N PHE A 96 24.27 23.61 -22.48
CA PHE A 96 24.07 24.77 -23.33
C PHE A 96 24.11 24.33 -24.79
N ASP A 97 23.12 24.76 -25.57
CA ASP A 97 23.18 24.79 -27.02
C ASP A 97 23.09 26.24 -27.49
N GLY A 98 24.26 26.81 -27.79
CA GLY A 98 24.39 28.19 -28.24
C GLY A 98 23.85 28.44 -29.65
N VAL A 99 23.62 27.38 -30.46
CA VAL A 99 23.00 27.51 -31.80
C VAL A 99 21.47 27.54 -31.67
N GLU A 100 20.91 26.65 -30.85
CA GLU A 100 19.47 26.59 -30.58
C GLU A 100 19.00 27.70 -29.60
N GLY A 101 19.93 28.26 -28.83
CA GLY A 101 19.64 29.24 -27.78
C GLY A 101 19.03 28.61 -26.52
N SER A 102 19.28 27.33 -26.27
CA SER A 102 18.67 26.58 -25.18
C SER A 102 19.66 26.31 -24.04
N VAL A 103 19.14 26.35 -22.81
CA VAL A 103 19.84 25.97 -21.58
C VAL A 103 18.97 24.96 -20.85
N SER A 104 19.48 23.76 -20.61
CA SER A 104 18.70 22.66 -20.06
C SER A 104 19.52 21.77 -19.12
N ALA A 105 18.87 20.80 -18.47
CA ALA A 105 19.59 19.74 -17.78
C ALA A 105 20.28 18.83 -18.82
N PRO A 106 21.46 18.25 -18.51
CA PRO A 106 22.20 17.40 -19.44
C PRO A 106 21.34 16.29 -20.05
N ARG A 107 21.26 16.26 -21.38
CA ARG A 107 20.39 15.40 -22.18
C ARG A 107 20.66 13.93 -21.91
N ASP A 108 21.91 13.53 -21.67
CA ASP A 108 22.28 12.18 -21.25
C ASP A 108 21.63 11.77 -19.91
N ARG A 109 21.61 12.67 -18.93
CA ARG A 109 20.95 12.44 -17.64
C ARG A 109 19.43 12.45 -17.77
N VAL A 110 18.88 13.37 -18.56
CA VAL A 110 17.44 13.43 -18.85
C VAL A 110 16.98 12.19 -19.62
N LEU A 111 17.80 11.68 -20.54
CA LEU A 111 17.51 10.49 -21.33
C LEU A 111 17.60 9.22 -20.49
N CYS A 112 18.59 9.11 -19.58
CA CYS A 112 18.61 8.03 -18.58
C CYS A 112 17.36 8.05 -17.70
N LEU A 113 16.96 9.22 -17.19
CA LEU A 113 15.72 9.37 -16.41
C LEU A 113 14.48 9.04 -17.25
N GLY A 114 14.45 9.43 -18.53
CA GLY A 114 13.37 9.12 -19.46
C GLY A 114 13.28 7.63 -19.78
N VAL A 115 14.41 6.95 -19.97
CA VAL A 115 14.49 5.49 -20.19
C VAL A 115 14.06 4.74 -18.93
N ILE A 116 14.53 5.14 -17.75
CA ILE A 116 14.11 4.55 -16.47
C ILE A 116 12.60 4.77 -16.27
N SER A 117 12.09 5.98 -16.54
CA SER A 117 10.67 6.29 -16.44
C SER A 117 9.82 5.46 -17.42
N SER A 118 10.30 5.29 -18.66
CA SER A 118 9.66 4.46 -19.69
C SER A 118 9.69 2.97 -19.34
N PHE A 119 10.81 2.48 -18.79
CA PHE A 119 10.97 1.11 -18.33
C PHE A 119 10.07 0.79 -17.14
N ILE A 120 9.96 1.73 -16.18
CA ILE A 120 9.04 1.64 -15.04
C ILE A 120 7.59 1.65 -15.54
N ALA A 121 7.23 2.60 -16.41
CA ALA A 121 5.88 2.71 -16.98
C ALA A 121 5.45 1.45 -17.76
N ARG A 122 6.37 0.77 -18.45
CA ARG A 122 6.09 -0.46 -19.20
C ARG A 122 5.97 -1.72 -18.33
N ASN A 123 6.52 -1.73 -17.12
CA ASN A 123 6.67 -2.94 -16.30
C ASN A 123 6.05 -2.80 -14.89
N CYS A 124 4.98 -2.00 -14.77
CA CYS A 124 4.30 -1.49 -13.56
C CYS A 124 3.74 -2.53 -12.54
N ALA A 125 4.44 -3.63 -12.24
CA ALA A 125 4.08 -4.49 -11.10
C ALA A 125 5.26 -5.04 -10.28
N PHE A 126 6.52 -4.90 -10.73
CA PHE A 126 7.65 -5.55 -10.03
C PHE A 126 8.80 -4.63 -9.63
N ILE A 127 8.81 -3.36 -10.06
CA ILE A 127 10.00 -2.49 -9.96
C ILE A 127 9.83 -1.32 -8.97
N LEU A 128 8.65 -1.11 -8.37
CA LEU A 128 8.51 -0.05 -7.36
C LEU A 128 9.29 -0.34 -6.06
N THR A 129 9.71 -1.59 -5.83
CA THR A 129 10.49 -1.97 -4.65
C THR A 129 12.00 -2.09 -4.93
N ILE A 130 12.40 -2.41 -6.17
CA ILE A 130 13.81 -2.76 -6.46
C ILE A 130 14.62 -1.58 -7.01
N ALA A 131 14.03 -0.66 -7.79
CA ALA A 131 14.82 0.41 -8.42
C ALA A 131 15.06 1.64 -7.52
N VAL A 132 14.32 1.79 -6.41
CA VAL A 132 14.47 2.94 -5.49
C VAL A 132 15.19 2.55 -4.19
N LEU A 133 15.27 1.26 -3.85
CA LEU A 133 15.83 0.78 -2.56
C LEU A 133 17.12 -0.06 -2.72
N GLY A 134 17.69 -0.12 -3.93
CA GLY A 134 18.89 -0.91 -4.25
C GLY A 134 20.22 -0.19 -4.00
N GLY A 135 20.25 0.82 -3.13
CA GLY A 135 21.49 1.44 -2.66
C GLY A 135 21.37 1.70 -1.16
N ASP A 136 22.50 1.74 -0.46
CA ASP A 136 22.63 2.06 0.97
C ASP A 136 22.21 3.51 1.31
N SER A 137 21.05 3.95 0.83
CA SER A 137 20.48 5.26 1.10
C SER A 137 19.41 5.14 2.18
N GLU A 138 19.52 5.96 3.22
CA GLU A 138 18.51 6.11 4.26
C GLU A 138 17.10 6.28 3.65
N PRO A 139 16.05 5.68 4.24
CA PRO A 139 14.68 5.85 3.77
C PRO A 139 14.30 7.33 3.74
N PHE A 140 13.61 7.76 2.69
CA PHE A 140 13.11 9.13 2.60
C PHE A 140 12.24 9.45 3.82
N ALA A 141 12.63 10.46 4.58
CA ALA A 141 11.91 10.84 5.79
C ALA A 141 10.48 11.27 5.50
N ASP A 142 9.56 10.86 6.37
CA ASP A 142 8.17 11.30 6.38
C ASP A 142 8.08 12.84 6.46
N ARG A 143 7.01 13.39 5.88
CA ARG A 143 6.67 14.80 6.05
C ARG A 143 6.38 15.03 7.52
N ALA A 144 7.08 15.99 8.13
CA ALA A 144 6.79 16.35 9.50
C ALA A 144 5.35 16.87 9.59
N TRP A 145 4.63 16.51 10.66
CA TRP A 145 3.21 16.87 10.84
C TRP A 145 2.95 18.39 10.74
N HIS A 146 3.97 19.21 11.03
CA HIS A 146 3.90 20.66 11.01
C HIS A 146 4.30 21.30 9.67
N GLU A 147 4.77 20.55 8.68
CA GLU A 147 4.89 21.08 7.32
C GLU A 147 3.50 21.14 6.68
N ASP A 148 3.28 21.94 5.65
CA ASP A 148 2.02 21.89 4.89
C ASP A 148 2.14 20.91 3.72
N PRO A 149 1.10 20.12 3.41
CA PRO A 149 1.03 19.37 2.16
C PRO A 149 1.15 20.30 0.94
N GLU A 150 1.86 19.85 -0.10
CA GLU A 150 2.05 20.65 -1.31
C GLU A 150 0.73 21.02 -2.01
N TRP A 151 -0.28 20.16 -1.92
CA TRP A 151 -1.58 20.42 -2.53
C TRP A 151 -2.30 21.64 -1.94
N ILE A 152 -1.97 22.06 -0.71
CA ILE A 152 -2.48 23.32 -0.15
C ILE A 152 -1.94 24.51 -0.95
N SER A 153 -0.64 24.52 -1.24
CA SER A 153 -0.01 25.54 -2.08
C SER A 153 -0.60 25.56 -3.50
N GLU A 154 -0.94 24.39 -4.05
CA GLU A 154 -1.65 24.29 -5.34
C GLU A 154 -3.02 24.95 -5.29
N ILE A 155 -3.82 24.71 -4.25
CA ILE A 155 -5.11 25.38 -4.04
C ILE A 155 -4.92 26.89 -3.95
N CYS A 156 -4.00 27.37 -3.11
CA CYS A 156 -3.77 28.80 -2.92
C CYS A 156 -3.37 29.53 -4.22
N ARG A 157 -2.68 28.85 -5.12
CA ARG A 157 -2.22 29.41 -6.41
C ARG A 157 -3.25 29.25 -7.54
N ALA A 158 -4.17 28.31 -7.42
CA ALA A 158 -5.17 28.00 -8.44
C ALA A 158 -6.54 28.66 -8.20
N LEU A 159 -6.95 28.87 -6.95
CA LEU A 159 -8.24 29.46 -6.63
C LEU A 159 -8.29 30.97 -6.88
N HIS A 160 -9.45 31.45 -7.33
CA HIS A 160 -9.72 32.87 -7.49
C HIS A 160 -10.35 33.45 -6.22
N PHE A 161 -9.57 34.18 -5.43
CA PHE A 161 -10.05 34.80 -4.20
C PHE A 161 -10.77 36.13 -4.47
N LYS A 162 -11.79 36.43 -3.66
CA LYS A 162 -12.51 37.71 -3.69
C LYS A 162 -12.46 38.35 -2.31
N LEU A 163 -12.16 39.65 -2.25
CA LEU A 163 -12.17 40.40 -1.01
C LEU A 163 -13.62 40.50 -0.48
N LYS A 164 -13.88 39.92 0.70
CA LYS A 164 -15.19 40.00 1.39
C LYS A 164 -15.22 41.10 2.45
N PHE A 165 -14.14 41.25 3.22
CA PHE A 165 -13.98 42.30 4.22
C PHE A 165 -12.50 42.51 4.55
N LYS A 166 -12.16 43.73 5.00
CA LYS A 166 -10.82 44.12 5.46
C LYS A 166 -10.96 44.89 6.78
N TYR A 167 -9.99 44.72 7.67
CA TYR A 167 -9.91 45.49 8.92
C TYR A 167 -8.89 46.61 8.81
N HIS A 168 -9.26 47.78 9.34
CA HIS A 168 -8.31 48.86 9.68
C HIS A 168 -8.35 49.03 11.19
N PHE A 169 -7.23 48.74 11.86
CA PHE A 169 -7.15 48.84 13.31
C PHE A 169 -6.59 50.20 13.70
N ALA A 170 -7.38 51.02 14.41
CA ALA A 170 -6.94 52.34 14.87
C ALA A 170 -5.82 52.28 15.93
N LYS A 171 -5.65 51.15 16.61
CA LYS A 171 -4.58 50.89 17.58
C LYS A 171 -3.89 49.56 17.26
N PRO A 172 -2.56 49.45 17.47
CA PRO A 172 -1.85 48.18 17.34
C PRO A 172 -2.46 47.12 18.28
N GLY A 173 -2.75 45.95 17.73
CA GLY A 173 -3.21 44.78 18.48
C GLY A 173 -2.28 43.60 18.24
N HIS A 174 -2.23 42.67 19.20
CA HIS A 174 -1.43 41.46 19.03
C HIS A 174 -1.91 40.66 17.81
N ILE A 175 -0.98 40.28 16.92
CA ILE A 175 -1.28 39.68 15.61
C ILE A 175 -2.20 38.45 15.70
N ASN A 176 -1.89 37.49 16.59
CA ASN A 176 -2.73 36.30 16.84
C ASN A 176 -4.18 36.64 17.24
N VAL A 177 -4.41 37.75 17.96
CA VAL A 177 -5.76 38.17 18.36
C VAL A 177 -6.50 38.77 17.15
N ASN A 178 -5.79 39.50 16.29
CA ASN A 178 -6.36 40.06 15.06
C ASN A 178 -6.72 38.95 14.06
N GLU A 179 -5.85 37.96 13.87
CA GLU A 179 -6.11 36.77 13.04
C GLU A 179 -7.33 35.99 13.55
N ALA A 180 -7.45 35.77 14.86
CA ALA A 180 -8.62 35.14 15.45
C ALA A 180 -9.92 35.94 15.24
N ARG A 181 -9.85 37.28 15.23
CA ARG A 181 -11.01 38.14 14.92
C ARG A 181 -11.42 38.01 13.45
N VAL A 182 -10.45 37.95 12.53
CA VAL A 182 -10.71 37.72 11.10
C VAL A 182 -11.39 36.37 10.91
N PHE A 183 -10.90 35.30 11.55
CA PHE A 183 -11.51 33.99 11.53
C PHE A 183 -12.98 34.01 12.02
N LYS A 184 -13.25 34.66 13.16
CA LYS A 184 -14.62 34.84 13.65
C LYS A 184 -15.51 35.54 12.61
N SER A 185 -15.01 36.58 11.97
CA SER A 185 -15.79 37.34 10.99
C SER A 185 -16.05 36.54 9.71
N TRP A 186 -15.13 35.68 9.32
CA TRP A 186 -15.35 34.70 8.26
C TRP A 186 -16.48 33.74 8.64
N ILE A 187 -16.46 33.15 9.85
CA ILE A 187 -17.55 32.30 10.37
C ILE A 187 -18.89 33.05 10.35
N LYS A 188 -18.91 34.31 10.79
CA LYS A 188 -20.12 35.16 10.76
C LYS A 188 -20.61 35.39 9.33
N SER A 189 -19.70 35.59 8.37
CA SER A 189 -20.05 35.74 6.95
C SER A 189 -20.67 34.46 6.40
N VAL A 190 -20.07 33.29 6.69
CA VAL A 190 -20.62 31.99 6.28
C VAL A 190 -21.99 31.78 6.89
N ALA A 191 -22.18 32.07 8.19
CA ALA A 191 -23.45 31.90 8.89
C ALA A 191 -24.59 32.77 8.37
N LYS A 192 -24.28 33.90 7.70
CA LYS A 192 -25.26 34.75 7.04
C LYS A 192 -25.72 34.21 5.69
N GLU A 193 -24.83 33.55 4.96
CA GLU A 193 -25.08 33.09 3.59
C GLU A 193 -25.51 31.60 3.53
N LEU A 194 -25.02 30.77 4.45
CA LEU A 194 -25.13 29.31 4.41
C LEU A 194 -25.53 28.72 5.76
N ARG A 195 -26.18 27.53 5.75
CA ARG A 195 -26.54 26.75 6.94
C ARG A 195 -26.25 25.27 6.71
N SER A 196 -25.90 24.53 7.76
CA SER A 196 -25.63 23.08 7.71
C SER A 196 -24.53 22.70 6.71
N VAL A 197 -23.42 23.43 6.73
CA VAL A 197 -22.31 23.26 5.78
C VAL A 197 -21.00 22.89 6.45
N ARG A 198 -20.17 22.13 5.74
CA ARG A 198 -18.74 21.97 6.04
C ARG A 198 -17.97 23.06 5.29
N ALA A 199 -17.53 24.09 6.01
CA ALA A 199 -16.86 25.23 5.42
C ALA A 199 -15.34 25.10 5.61
N VAL A 200 -14.56 25.18 4.54
CA VAL A 200 -13.10 25.09 4.62
C VAL A 200 -12.47 26.48 4.60
N ALA A 201 -11.56 26.77 5.53
CA ALA A 201 -10.79 28.01 5.58
C ALA A 201 -9.30 27.73 5.43
N LEU A 202 -8.63 28.51 4.57
CA LEU A 202 -7.18 28.61 4.48
C LEU A 202 -6.72 29.76 5.38
N LEU A 203 -5.86 29.47 6.35
CA LEU A 203 -5.34 30.44 7.33
C LEU A 203 -3.82 30.31 7.41
N ASP A 204 -3.12 31.43 7.50
CA ASP A 204 -1.68 31.49 7.77
C ASP A 204 -1.33 31.57 9.26
N SER A 205 -2.35 31.47 10.13
CA SER A 205 -2.22 31.51 11.58
C SER A 205 -2.39 30.14 12.23
N ARG A 206 -1.27 29.46 12.52
CA ARG A 206 -1.29 28.20 13.29
C ARG A 206 -1.90 28.35 14.68
N VAL A 207 -1.69 29.52 15.29
CA VAL A 207 -2.25 29.82 16.62
C VAL A 207 -3.77 29.88 16.56
N THR A 208 -4.32 30.56 15.55
CA THR A 208 -5.78 30.62 15.35
C THR A 208 -6.35 29.24 15.04
N ILE A 209 -5.71 28.47 14.15
CA ILE A 209 -6.13 27.11 13.82
C ILE A 209 -6.15 26.23 15.08
N GLY A 210 -5.06 26.19 15.83
CA GLY A 210 -4.95 25.37 17.04
C GLY A 210 -5.95 25.76 18.12
N ALA A 211 -6.16 27.06 18.33
CA ALA A 211 -7.13 27.56 19.30
C ALA A 211 -8.58 27.27 18.89
N ALA A 212 -8.91 27.46 17.61
CA ALA A 212 -10.24 27.19 17.07
C ALA A 212 -10.56 25.69 17.06
N ALA A 213 -9.61 24.84 16.66
CA ALA A 213 -9.78 23.38 16.67
C ALA A 213 -10.01 22.82 18.08
N LYS A 214 -9.35 23.40 19.10
CA LYS A 214 -9.56 23.03 20.51
C LYS A 214 -10.77 23.71 21.16
N GLY A 215 -11.32 24.74 20.52
CA GLY A 215 -12.34 25.63 21.10
C GLY A 215 -11.84 26.49 22.28
N ARG A 216 -10.53 26.52 22.55
CA ARG A 216 -9.92 27.25 23.68
C ARG A 216 -8.44 27.59 23.44
N SER A 217 -7.96 28.62 24.12
CA SER A 217 -6.55 29.05 24.14
C SER A 217 -6.11 29.41 25.55
N SER A 218 -4.81 29.27 25.85
CA SER A 218 -4.19 29.81 27.07
C SER A 218 -4.22 31.34 27.09
N SER A 219 -4.38 31.99 25.93
CA SER A 219 -4.63 33.43 25.85
C SER A 219 -6.11 33.72 26.10
N PHE A 220 -6.38 34.43 27.20
CA PHE A 220 -7.72 34.93 27.53
C PHE A 220 -8.33 35.77 26.40
N ALA A 221 -7.52 36.60 25.73
CA ALA A 221 -7.97 37.44 24.62
C ALA A 221 -8.46 36.62 23.42
N ILE A 222 -7.75 35.55 23.04
CA ILE A 222 -8.16 34.65 21.95
C ILE A 222 -9.41 33.87 22.34
N SER A 223 -9.46 33.33 23.57
CA SER A 223 -10.62 32.59 24.07
C SER A 223 -11.88 33.47 24.10
N ARG A 224 -11.77 34.76 24.48
CA ARG A 224 -12.88 35.71 24.41
C ARG A 224 -13.38 35.92 22.98
N VAL A 225 -12.48 35.98 21.99
CA VAL A 225 -12.88 36.09 20.57
C VAL A 225 -13.58 34.81 20.11
N LEU A 226 -13.03 33.63 20.41
CA LEU A 226 -13.61 32.35 20.01
C LEU A 226 -14.97 32.07 20.69
N GLY A 227 -15.15 32.43 21.97
CA GLY A 227 -16.44 32.29 22.64
C GLY A 227 -17.55 33.03 21.90
N THR A 228 -17.24 34.18 21.29
CA THR A 228 -18.19 34.96 20.50
C THR A 228 -18.42 34.43 19.07
N SER A 229 -17.70 33.41 18.61
CA SER A 229 -18.00 32.73 17.34
C SER A 229 -18.98 31.56 17.51
N LEU A 230 -19.08 30.98 18.71
CA LEU A 230 -19.88 29.78 19.00
C LEU A 230 -21.35 29.90 18.58
N GLY A 231 -21.97 31.05 18.84
CA GLY A 231 -23.37 31.28 18.46
C GLY A 231 -23.62 31.14 16.95
N TYR A 232 -22.66 31.54 16.12
CA TYR A 232 -22.75 31.38 14.67
C TYR A 232 -22.50 29.94 14.22
N ILE A 233 -21.54 29.25 14.86
CA ILE A 233 -21.20 27.87 14.55
C ILE A 233 -22.37 26.94 14.89
N ILE A 234 -22.86 27.02 16.13
CA ILE A 234 -23.96 26.19 16.63
C ILE A 234 -25.27 26.60 15.95
N GLY A 235 -25.59 27.89 15.94
CA GLY A 235 -26.86 28.39 15.42
C GLY A 235 -27.06 28.16 13.92
N SER A 236 -26.00 28.18 13.12
CA SER A 236 -26.06 27.89 11.67
C SER A 236 -25.58 26.50 11.30
N ASN A 237 -25.27 25.64 12.28
CA ASN A 237 -24.78 24.27 12.08
C ASN A 237 -23.57 24.19 11.12
N ILE A 238 -22.56 25.03 11.36
CA ILE A 238 -21.35 25.12 10.52
C ILE A 238 -20.26 24.20 11.09
N PHE A 239 -19.61 23.44 10.21
CA PHE A 239 -18.46 22.60 10.56
C PHE A 239 -17.20 23.17 9.90
N PRO A 240 -16.43 24.03 10.59
CA PRO A 240 -15.24 24.65 10.00
C PRO A 240 -14.08 23.66 9.90
N GLY A 241 -13.60 23.40 8.68
CA GLY A 241 -12.36 22.70 8.39
C GLY A 241 -11.22 23.71 8.17
N LEU A 242 -10.21 23.69 9.02
CA LEU A 242 -9.13 24.69 8.99
C LEU A 242 -7.86 24.09 8.39
N LEU A 243 -7.36 24.72 7.33
CA LEU A 243 -6.14 24.34 6.64
C LEU A 243 -5.09 25.45 6.81
N HIS A 244 -3.88 25.06 7.21
CA HIS A 244 -2.77 26.02 7.29
C HIS A 244 -2.18 26.24 5.90
N CYS A 245 -1.87 27.49 5.56
CA CYS A 245 -1.02 27.82 4.42
C CYS A 245 0.13 28.73 4.84
N TYR A 246 1.30 28.59 4.24
CA TYR A 246 2.39 29.54 4.48
C TYR A 246 2.01 30.94 4.00
N SER A 247 2.41 31.99 4.74
CA SER A 247 2.11 33.38 4.37
C SER A 247 2.58 33.76 2.96
N GLY A 248 3.69 33.16 2.47
CA GLY A 248 4.17 33.36 1.10
C GLY A 248 3.30 32.72 0.02
N ASP A 249 2.50 31.71 0.38
CA ASP A 249 1.53 31.07 -0.50
C ASP A 249 0.12 31.64 -0.33
N ASN A 250 -0.15 32.43 0.72
CA ASN A 250 -1.44 33.07 0.97
C ASN A 250 -1.70 34.23 -0.02
N THR A 251 -2.15 33.89 -1.22
CA THR A 251 -2.49 34.87 -2.27
C THR A 251 -3.63 35.81 -1.88
N ALA A 252 -4.46 35.44 -0.90
CA ALA A 252 -5.57 36.26 -0.42
C ALA A 252 -5.14 37.41 0.52
N ASP A 253 -3.89 37.44 0.99
CA ASP A 253 -3.41 38.43 1.98
C ASP A 253 -3.11 39.82 1.38
N GLY A 254 -3.00 39.97 0.06
CA GLY A 254 -2.68 41.26 -0.59
C GLY A 254 -3.43 42.49 -0.01
N PRO A 255 -4.76 42.42 0.19
CA PRO A 255 -5.55 43.52 0.77
C PRO A 255 -5.13 43.97 2.17
N SER A 256 -4.50 43.13 2.99
CA SER A 256 -4.00 43.53 4.32
C SER A 256 -2.88 44.58 4.23
N ARG A 257 -2.21 44.65 3.07
CA ARG A 257 -1.09 45.57 2.75
C ARG A 257 -1.47 46.58 1.67
N ASP A 258 -2.75 46.89 1.53
CA ASP A 258 -3.28 47.82 0.53
C ASP A 258 -2.98 47.43 -0.94
N ARG A 259 -2.88 46.12 -1.21
CA ARG A 259 -2.69 45.58 -2.57
C ARG A 259 -3.97 44.86 -3.04
N PRO A 260 -4.27 44.85 -4.34
CA PRO A 260 -5.37 44.05 -4.87
C PRO A 260 -5.11 42.55 -4.66
N VAL A 261 -6.18 41.75 -4.66
CA VAL A 261 -6.06 40.28 -4.67
C VAL A 261 -5.46 39.85 -6.02
N PRO A 262 -4.30 39.17 -6.05
CA PRO A 262 -3.68 38.70 -7.29
C PRO A 262 -4.57 37.70 -8.04
N ARG A 263 -4.43 37.65 -9.37
CA ARG A 263 -5.03 36.57 -10.19
C ARG A 263 -4.36 35.22 -9.89
N PRO A 264 -5.07 34.09 -10.08
CA PRO A 264 -4.47 32.76 -9.99
C PRO A 264 -3.19 32.67 -10.83
N THR A 265 -2.14 32.09 -10.27
CA THR A 265 -0.84 31.92 -10.93
C THR A 265 -0.72 30.56 -11.62
N ARG A 266 -1.68 29.67 -11.39
CA ARG A 266 -1.76 28.33 -11.98
C ARG A 266 -3.21 27.99 -12.34
N PRO A 267 -3.45 27.12 -13.34
CA PRO A 267 -4.78 26.56 -13.56
C PRO A 267 -5.19 25.65 -12.39
N ALA A 268 -6.50 25.41 -12.25
CA ALA A 268 -7.02 24.40 -11.33
C ALA A 268 -6.41 23.02 -11.67
N PRO A 269 -5.81 22.33 -10.68
CA PRO A 269 -5.26 21.01 -10.95
C PRO A 269 -6.38 20.01 -11.22
N ALA A 270 -6.13 19.02 -12.09
CA ALA A 270 -7.12 18.03 -12.49
C ALA A 270 -7.77 17.31 -11.30
N TRP A 271 -6.99 17.00 -10.25
CA TRP A 271 -7.51 16.39 -9.03
C TRP A 271 -8.55 17.25 -8.33
N LEU A 272 -8.47 18.58 -8.42
CA LEU A 272 -9.43 19.50 -7.80
C LEU A 272 -10.70 19.60 -8.63
N THR A 273 -10.57 19.71 -9.95
CA THR A 273 -11.72 19.72 -10.85
C THR A 273 -12.52 18.42 -10.74
N GLU A 274 -11.85 17.28 -10.79
CA GLU A 274 -12.49 15.96 -10.65
C GLU A 274 -13.09 15.75 -9.26
N LEU A 275 -12.43 16.21 -8.21
CA LEU A 275 -12.98 16.14 -6.85
C LEU A 275 -14.28 16.96 -6.72
N LEU A 276 -14.35 18.14 -7.35
CA LEU A 276 -15.56 18.97 -7.38
C LEU A 276 -16.70 18.32 -8.18
N GLU A 277 -16.36 17.50 -9.17
CA GLU A 277 -17.31 16.68 -9.95
C GLU A 277 -17.72 15.38 -9.24
N GLY A 278 -17.12 15.09 -8.07
CA GLY A 278 -17.45 13.93 -7.24
C GLY A 278 -16.53 12.71 -7.42
N ASP A 279 -15.42 12.84 -8.14
CA ASP A 279 -14.40 11.80 -8.30
C ASP A 279 -13.19 12.05 -7.38
N PRO A 280 -13.07 11.32 -6.25
CA PRO A 280 -12.00 11.55 -5.29
C PRO A 280 -10.66 10.89 -5.68
N ARG A 281 -10.61 10.05 -6.72
CA ARG A 281 -9.48 9.14 -6.96
C ARG A 281 -8.14 9.85 -7.07
N LYS A 282 -8.04 10.89 -7.90
CA LYS A 282 -6.78 11.64 -8.03
C LYS A 282 -6.43 12.39 -6.76
N PHE A 283 -7.43 12.88 -6.01
CA PHE A 283 -7.19 13.53 -4.74
C PHE A 283 -6.65 12.57 -3.68
N GLU A 284 -7.15 11.32 -3.63
CA GLU A 284 -6.61 10.27 -2.74
C GLU A 284 -5.12 10.02 -3.01
N LEU A 285 -4.71 9.96 -4.29
CA LEU A 285 -3.29 9.82 -4.65
C LEU A 285 -2.45 11.03 -4.23
N VAL A 286 -3.01 12.24 -4.35
CA VAL A 286 -2.36 13.49 -3.89
C VAL A 286 -2.19 13.49 -2.38
N VAL A 287 -3.19 13.00 -1.62
CA VAL A 287 -3.13 12.89 -0.16
C VAL A 287 -2.10 11.84 0.25
N GLU A 288 -2.10 10.66 -0.38
CA GLU A 288 -1.14 9.59 -0.10
C GLU A 288 0.30 10.07 -0.32
N ALA A 289 0.56 10.72 -1.47
CA ALA A 289 1.87 11.26 -1.79
C ALA A 289 2.34 12.36 -0.81
N SER A 290 1.39 13.06 -0.17
CA SER A 290 1.69 14.10 0.81
C SER A 290 2.17 13.57 2.17
N GLY A 291 2.21 12.25 2.37
CA GLY A 291 2.91 11.63 3.51
C GLY A 291 4.43 11.83 3.47
N MET A 292 5.01 12.08 2.28
CA MET A 292 6.45 12.20 2.08
C MET A 292 6.90 13.66 1.97
N LYS A 293 8.17 13.95 2.32
CA LYS A 293 8.77 15.28 2.11
C LYS A 293 8.73 15.69 0.63
N LYS A 294 8.59 17.01 0.39
CA LYS A 294 8.39 17.69 -0.91
C LYS A 294 8.83 16.91 -2.16
N LEU A 295 10.15 16.75 -2.37
CA LEU A 295 10.68 16.19 -3.61
C LEU A 295 10.33 14.68 -3.77
N PRO A 296 10.57 13.81 -2.77
CA PRO A 296 10.06 12.44 -2.77
C PRO A 296 8.54 12.34 -2.97
N GLY A 297 7.75 13.21 -2.33
CA GLY A 297 6.30 13.25 -2.49
C GLY A 297 5.86 13.56 -3.93
N ARG A 298 6.56 14.44 -4.65
CA ARG A 298 6.30 14.71 -6.07
C ARG A 298 6.56 13.48 -6.94
N TRP A 299 7.66 12.78 -6.70
CA TRP A 299 7.99 11.55 -7.41
C TRP A 299 6.99 10.44 -7.10
N LEU A 300 6.61 10.28 -5.83
CA LEU A 300 5.58 9.34 -5.42
C LEU A 300 4.25 9.66 -6.08
N ARG A 301 3.82 10.93 -6.08
CA ARG A 301 2.60 11.36 -6.79
C ARG A 301 2.67 11.04 -8.28
N PHE A 302 3.80 11.31 -8.93
CA PHE A 302 4.01 10.96 -10.34
C PHE A 302 3.92 9.45 -10.56
N LEU A 303 4.58 8.65 -9.72
CA LEU A 303 4.51 7.18 -9.78
C LEU A 303 3.12 6.64 -9.49
N LEU A 304 2.36 7.25 -8.57
CA LEU A 304 0.98 6.88 -8.27
C LEU A 304 0.03 7.24 -9.42
N LEU A 305 0.28 8.37 -10.11
CA LEU A 305 -0.46 8.76 -11.30
C LEU A 305 -0.10 7.91 -12.52
N LEU A 306 1.17 7.50 -12.67
CA LEU A 306 1.65 6.59 -13.73
C LEU A 306 1.24 5.14 -13.47
N GLY A 307 1.39 4.66 -12.24
CA GLY A 307 0.91 3.37 -11.76
C GLY A 307 -0.61 3.32 -11.62
N GLY A 308 -1.27 4.46 -11.84
CA GLY A 308 -2.73 4.62 -11.92
C GLY A 308 -3.38 3.81 -13.05
N ASP A 309 -2.58 3.24 -13.97
CA ASP A 309 -3.00 2.22 -14.93
C ASP A 309 -3.10 0.81 -14.31
N ILE A 310 -3.73 0.70 -13.15
CA ILE A 310 -4.50 -0.51 -12.83
C ILE A 310 -5.97 -0.24 -13.18
N GLU A 311 -6.22 0.26 -14.40
CA GLU A 311 -7.53 0.10 -14.99
C GLU A 311 -7.80 -1.39 -15.17
N ARG A 312 -9.05 -1.77 -14.88
CA ARG A 312 -9.51 -3.16 -14.83
C ARG A 312 -9.29 -3.92 -16.15
N ASN A 313 -9.06 -3.20 -17.26
CA ASN A 313 -8.69 -3.67 -18.61
C ASN A 313 -7.98 -2.53 -19.39
N PRO A 314 -6.64 -2.45 -19.46
CA PRO A 314 -5.96 -1.43 -20.24
C PRO A 314 -5.88 -1.89 -21.71
N GLY A 315 -6.50 -1.13 -22.62
CA GLY A 315 -6.42 -1.32 -24.07
C GLY A 315 -7.60 -0.67 -24.79
N PRO A 316 -7.46 -0.28 -26.08
CA PRO A 316 -8.62 0.12 -26.88
C PRO A 316 -9.63 -1.02 -26.84
N ALA A 317 -10.90 -0.67 -26.60
CA ALA A 317 -11.95 -1.67 -26.45
C ALA A 317 -11.85 -2.71 -27.57
N PRO A 318 -11.63 -4.01 -27.28
CA PRO A 318 -11.88 -5.02 -28.29
C PRO A 318 -13.32 -4.80 -28.77
N ARG A 319 -13.58 -5.10 -30.06
CA ARG A 319 -14.93 -5.06 -30.67
C ARG A 319 -15.97 -5.39 -29.60
N ARG A 320 -17.01 -4.56 -29.44
CA ARG A 320 -18.08 -4.77 -28.45
C ARG A 320 -18.74 -6.13 -28.71
N GLU A 321 -18.19 -7.17 -28.11
CA GLU A 321 -18.77 -8.51 -28.12
C GLU A 321 -19.72 -8.61 -26.93
N PRO A 322 -20.98 -9.03 -27.14
CA PRO A 322 -21.91 -9.32 -26.06
C PRO A 322 -21.30 -10.38 -25.13
N ARG A 323 -21.11 -10.04 -23.85
CA ARG A 323 -20.47 -10.92 -22.84
C ARG A 323 -21.41 -11.94 -22.20
N GLY A 324 -22.63 -12.07 -22.75
CA GLY A 324 -23.72 -12.80 -22.12
C GLY A 324 -24.27 -12.10 -20.87
N GLU A 325 -25.20 -12.77 -20.18
CA GLU A 325 -25.77 -12.29 -18.93
C GLU A 325 -24.76 -12.37 -17.78
N LEU A 326 -24.73 -11.35 -16.93
CA LEU A 326 -23.87 -11.33 -15.76
C LEU A 326 -24.41 -12.33 -14.72
N ASN A 327 -23.66 -13.41 -14.48
CA ASN A 327 -24.00 -14.34 -13.41
C ASN A 327 -23.82 -13.67 -12.04
N LEU A 328 -24.93 -13.32 -11.39
CA LEU A 328 -24.94 -12.68 -10.07
C LEU A 328 -24.51 -13.63 -8.93
N GLU A 329 -24.43 -14.95 -9.18
CA GLU A 329 -23.84 -15.92 -8.24
C GLU A 329 -22.29 -15.99 -8.35
N ALA A 330 -21.69 -15.30 -9.32
CA ALA A 330 -20.25 -15.25 -9.49
C ALA A 330 -19.58 -14.61 -8.25
N GLY A 331 -18.85 -15.44 -7.48
CA GLY A 331 -18.17 -15.03 -6.24
C GLY A 331 -18.36 -16.00 -5.07
N PHE A 332 -19.35 -16.88 -5.14
CA PHE A 332 -19.51 -17.98 -4.18
C PHE A 332 -18.97 -19.30 -4.74
N VAL A 333 -18.35 -20.12 -3.88
CA VAL A 333 -18.03 -21.51 -4.22
C VAL A 333 -19.34 -22.29 -4.37
N ARG A 334 -19.44 -23.23 -5.33
CA ARG A 334 -20.66 -24.03 -5.60
C ARG A 334 -21.33 -24.61 -4.35
N SER A 335 -20.54 -25.09 -3.38
CA SER A 335 -21.06 -25.63 -2.12
C SER A 335 -21.77 -24.58 -1.25
N THR A 336 -21.31 -23.33 -1.26
CA THR A 336 -21.94 -22.22 -0.56
C THR A 336 -23.29 -21.88 -1.20
N VAL A 337 -23.34 -21.79 -2.53
CA VAL A 337 -24.59 -21.55 -3.27
C VAL A 337 -25.62 -22.64 -2.95
N HIS A 338 -25.21 -23.91 -2.96
CA HIS A 338 -26.10 -25.02 -2.62
C HIS A 338 -26.64 -24.93 -1.18
N LYS A 339 -25.80 -24.55 -0.20
CA LYS A 339 -26.24 -24.35 1.19
C LYS A 339 -27.20 -23.17 1.33
N MET A 340 -26.95 -22.06 0.63
CA MET A 340 -27.83 -20.90 0.60
C MET A 340 -29.21 -21.28 0.06
N ARG A 341 -29.27 -21.99 -1.08
CA ARG A 341 -30.53 -22.47 -1.64
C ARG A 341 -31.28 -23.39 -0.69
N LYS A 342 -30.61 -24.42 -0.14
CA LYS A 342 -31.23 -25.36 0.80
C LYS A 342 -31.77 -24.66 2.06
N ALA A 343 -31.01 -23.71 2.61
CA ALA A 343 -31.43 -22.97 3.80
C ALA A 343 -32.60 -22.00 3.50
N LYS A 344 -32.60 -21.35 2.32
CA LYS A 344 -33.72 -20.52 1.87
C LYS A 344 -34.99 -21.37 1.71
N SER A 345 -34.92 -22.52 1.06
CA SER A 345 -36.08 -23.41 0.90
C SER A 345 -36.64 -23.90 2.24
N ALA A 346 -35.78 -24.15 3.24
CA ALA A 346 -36.23 -24.48 4.59
C ALA A 346 -36.96 -23.32 5.28
N LEU A 347 -36.49 -22.08 5.07
CA LEU A 347 -37.18 -20.88 5.54
C LEU A 347 -38.55 -20.70 4.84
N GLU A 348 -38.59 -20.86 3.52
CA GLU A 348 -39.84 -20.75 2.74
C GLU A 348 -40.88 -21.78 3.17
N ALA A 349 -40.45 -23.03 3.43
CA ALA A 349 -41.32 -24.07 3.99
C ALA A 349 -41.85 -23.66 5.37
N TRP A 350 -40.95 -23.23 6.28
CA TRP A 350 -41.34 -22.78 7.61
C TRP A 350 -42.32 -21.59 7.58
N ILE A 351 -42.13 -20.61 6.68
CA ILE A 351 -43.06 -19.49 6.52
C ILE A 351 -44.45 -19.99 6.10
N ARG A 352 -44.52 -20.92 5.14
CA ARG A 352 -45.80 -21.49 4.70
C ARG A 352 -46.48 -22.30 5.81
N ASP A 353 -45.72 -23.14 6.51
CA ASP A 353 -46.28 -24.09 7.46
C ASP A 353 -46.69 -23.40 8.78
N GLU A 354 -45.83 -22.53 9.32
CA GLU A 354 -46.00 -21.93 10.65
C GLU A 354 -46.66 -20.55 10.59
N LEU A 355 -46.27 -19.70 9.63
CA LEU A 355 -46.85 -18.35 9.50
C LEU A 355 -48.10 -18.33 8.61
N ARG A 356 -48.34 -19.40 7.82
CA ARG A 356 -49.50 -19.57 6.92
C ARG A 356 -49.68 -18.40 5.94
N VAL A 357 -48.57 -17.89 5.44
CA VAL A 357 -48.51 -16.83 4.43
C VAL A 357 -47.57 -17.22 3.31
N GLU A 358 -47.72 -16.61 2.13
CA GLU A 358 -46.81 -16.83 1.01
C GLU A 358 -45.46 -16.16 1.27
N PRO A 359 -44.31 -16.85 1.08
CA PRO A 359 -42.99 -16.29 1.31
C PRO A 359 -42.72 -15.00 0.56
N GLU A 360 -43.23 -14.87 -0.67
CA GLU A 360 -43.11 -13.68 -1.51
C GLU A 360 -43.72 -12.45 -0.82
N SER A 361 -44.84 -12.61 -0.10
CA SER A 361 -45.47 -11.50 0.63
C SER A 361 -44.60 -11.03 1.82
N VAL A 362 -43.88 -11.95 2.46
CA VAL A 362 -42.94 -11.65 3.54
C VAL A 362 -41.69 -10.98 2.99
N PHE A 363 -41.14 -11.47 1.88
CA PHE A 363 -39.94 -10.94 1.24
C PHE A 363 -40.14 -9.59 0.55
N ALA A 364 -41.39 -9.21 0.25
CA ALA A 364 -41.71 -7.88 -0.26
C ALA A 364 -41.46 -6.76 0.76
N ASP A 365 -41.51 -7.06 2.06
CA ASP A 365 -41.25 -6.10 3.13
C ASP A 365 -40.03 -6.48 3.98
N ASN A 366 -39.13 -5.52 4.18
CA ASN A 366 -37.90 -5.77 4.94
C ASN A 366 -38.18 -6.06 6.43
N ARG A 367 -39.23 -5.46 7.01
CA ARG A 367 -39.57 -5.62 8.42
C ARG A 367 -40.22 -6.98 8.65
N ALA A 368 -41.16 -7.38 7.79
CA ALA A 368 -41.71 -8.73 7.78
C ALA A 368 -40.62 -9.79 7.62
N THR A 369 -39.71 -9.59 6.67
CA THR A 369 -38.57 -10.50 6.44
C THR A 369 -37.66 -10.61 7.67
N GLU A 370 -37.34 -9.50 8.32
CA GLU A 370 -36.54 -9.51 9.56
C GLU A 370 -37.23 -10.32 10.66
N LEU A 371 -38.53 -10.09 10.88
CA LEU A 371 -39.30 -10.80 11.90
C LEU A 371 -39.41 -12.29 11.60
N ALA A 372 -39.65 -12.67 10.34
CA ALA A 372 -39.69 -14.06 9.91
C ALA A 372 -38.34 -14.76 10.13
N LEU A 373 -37.22 -14.13 9.76
CA LEU A 373 -35.88 -14.68 10.00
C LEU A 373 -35.56 -14.83 11.49
N ARG A 374 -36.03 -13.89 12.33
CA ARG A 374 -35.91 -14.02 13.80
C ARG A 374 -36.73 -15.19 14.34
N GLY A 375 -37.99 -15.30 13.93
CA GLY A 375 -38.88 -16.40 14.31
C GLY A 375 -38.33 -17.75 13.87
N PHE A 376 -37.86 -17.84 12.62
CA PHE A 376 -37.20 -19.03 12.08
C PHE A 376 -35.97 -19.40 12.90
N GLY A 377 -35.11 -18.43 13.23
CA GLY A 377 -33.95 -18.67 14.08
C GLY A 377 -34.30 -19.22 15.48
N LEU A 378 -35.36 -18.68 16.09
CA LEU A 378 -35.86 -19.18 17.38
C LEU A 378 -36.44 -20.59 17.26
N HIS A 379 -37.23 -20.86 16.22
CA HIS A 379 -37.78 -22.19 15.94
C HIS A 379 -36.66 -23.23 15.70
N LEU A 380 -35.66 -22.88 14.90
CA LEU A 380 -34.52 -23.76 14.66
C LEU A 380 -33.82 -24.10 15.98
N PHE A 381 -33.62 -23.11 16.85
CA PHE A 381 -33.00 -23.31 18.15
C PHE A 381 -33.84 -24.22 19.06
N SER A 382 -35.12 -23.90 19.24
CA SER A 382 -36.00 -24.69 20.13
C SER A 382 -36.22 -26.12 19.63
N SER A 383 -36.17 -26.34 18.32
CA SER A 383 -36.34 -27.65 17.70
C SER A 383 -35.04 -28.45 17.55
N GLY A 384 -33.90 -27.94 18.05
CA GLY A 384 -32.60 -28.61 17.97
C GLY A 384 -32.03 -28.71 16.54
N LEU A 385 -32.47 -27.85 15.62
CA LEU A 385 -32.02 -27.86 14.24
C LEU A 385 -30.71 -27.08 14.05
N PRO A 386 -29.91 -27.40 13.02
CA PRO A 386 -28.58 -26.81 12.88
C PRO A 386 -28.58 -25.29 12.63
N ARG A 387 -27.83 -24.56 13.45
CA ARG A 387 -27.61 -23.10 13.35
C ARG A 387 -27.25 -22.60 11.95
N TYR A 388 -26.49 -23.38 11.16
CA TYR A 388 -26.06 -22.93 9.83
C TYR A 388 -27.24 -22.60 8.91
N LEU A 389 -28.41 -23.23 9.11
CA LEU A 389 -29.61 -22.95 8.33
C LEU A 389 -29.96 -21.47 8.46
N LEU A 390 -30.04 -20.93 9.68
CA LEU A 390 -30.30 -19.49 9.89
C LEU A 390 -29.28 -18.60 9.18
N VAL A 391 -27.99 -18.87 9.35
CA VAL A 391 -26.91 -18.04 8.77
C VAL A 391 -26.98 -18.02 7.25
N TYR A 392 -27.18 -19.18 6.62
CA TYR A 392 -27.27 -19.27 5.17
C TYR A 392 -28.59 -18.75 4.62
N SER A 393 -29.70 -18.82 5.36
CA SER A 393 -30.97 -18.16 5.00
C SER A 393 -30.81 -16.65 5.00
N ILE A 394 -30.24 -16.06 6.07
CA ILE A 394 -29.97 -14.61 6.11
C ILE A 394 -29.06 -14.20 4.94
N THR A 395 -28.00 -14.96 4.69
CA THR A 395 -27.06 -14.68 3.59
C THR A 395 -27.73 -14.79 2.22
N ALA A 396 -28.61 -15.77 2.01
CA ALA A 396 -29.39 -15.93 0.78
C ALA A 396 -30.30 -14.72 0.54
N ILE A 397 -31.06 -14.31 1.55
CA ILE A 397 -31.94 -13.14 1.48
C ILE A 397 -31.14 -11.86 1.22
N GLN A 398 -29.98 -11.65 1.86
CA GLN A 398 -29.12 -10.48 1.60
C GLN A 398 -28.45 -10.48 0.21
N ASN A 399 -28.35 -11.65 -0.42
CA ASN A 399 -27.84 -11.79 -1.78
C ASN A 399 -28.91 -11.46 -2.81
N GLU A 400 -30.13 -11.95 -2.59
CA GLU A 400 -31.30 -11.74 -3.47
C GLU A 400 -31.89 -10.33 -3.32
N PHE A 401 -31.91 -9.80 -2.10
CA PHE A 401 -32.41 -8.46 -1.76
C PHE A 401 -31.30 -7.60 -1.12
N PRO A 402 -30.36 -7.03 -1.90
CA PRO A 402 -29.23 -6.26 -1.36
C PRO A 402 -29.61 -5.08 -0.45
N SER A 403 -30.79 -4.49 -0.67
CA SER A 403 -31.35 -3.40 0.16
C SER A 403 -31.61 -3.81 1.61
N PHE A 404 -31.73 -5.11 1.91
CA PHE A 404 -32.06 -5.61 3.25
C PHE A 404 -30.83 -5.74 4.16
N ARG A 405 -29.60 -5.60 3.66
CA ARG A 405 -28.36 -5.84 4.44
C ARG A 405 -28.30 -5.12 5.78
N ASN A 406 -28.77 -3.88 5.83
CA ASN A 406 -28.75 -3.04 7.05
C ASN A 406 -30.05 -3.13 7.88
N ARG A 407 -31.01 -3.98 7.47
CA ARG A 407 -32.34 -4.12 8.07
C ARG A 407 -32.58 -5.47 8.76
N LEU A 408 -31.62 -6.40 8.69
CA LEU A 408 -31.74 -7.74 9.27
C LEU A 408 -30.96 -7.90 10.59
N THR A 409 -30.73 -6.79 11.31
CA THR A 409 -29.89 -6.77 12.51
C THR A 409 -30.47 -7.65 13.62
N GLY A 410 -31.80 -7.68 13.77
CA GLY A 410 -32.49 -8.53 14.73
C GLY A 410 -32.32 -10.02 14.44
N ALA A 411 -32.26 -10.44 13.17
CA ALA A 411 -31.97 -11.83 12.81
C ALA A 411 -30.53 -12.22 13.19
N TRP A 412 -29.56 -11.34 12.93
CA TRP A 412 -28.17 -11.54 13.38
C TRP A 412 -28.01 -11.50 14.91
N GLN A 413 -28.92 -10.85 15.65
CA GLN A 413 -28.94 -10.90 17.11
C GLN A 413 -29.24 -12.31 17.61
N ILE A 414 -30.15 -13.05 16.95
CA ILE A 414 -30.43 -14.45 17.28
C ILE A 414 -29.18 -15.29 17.08
N ASP A 415 -28.50 -15.13 15.95
CA ASP A 415 -27.23 -15.83 15.68
C ASP A 415 -26.17 -15.55 16.76
N LYS A 416 -26.02 -14.29 17.19
CA LYS A 416 -25.10 -13.91 18.27
C LYS A 416 -25.47 -14.53 19.61
N LYS A 417 -26.76 -14.54 19.97
CA LYS A 417 -27.24 -15.16 21.21
C LYS A 417 -27.08 -16.68 21.18
N TRP A 418 -27.34 -17.30 20.03
CA TRP A 418 -27.09 -18.72 19.81
C TRP A 418 -25.62 -19.06 20.05
N GLN A 419 -24.67 -18.29 19.48
CA GLN A 419 -23.24 -18.49 19.72
C GLN A 419 -22.80 -18.31 21.20
N LEU A 420 -23.57 -17.60 22.03
CA LEU A 420 -23.27 -17.50 23.47
C LEU A 420 -23.73 -18.74 24.24
N VAL A 421 -24.85 -19.31 23.84
CA VAL A 421 -25.41 -20.53 24.47
C VAL A 421 -24.67 -21.78 23.97
N GLU A 422 -24.41 -21.83 22.67
CA GLU A 422 -23.65 -22.88 22.00
C GLU A 422 -22.42 -22.28 21.30
N PRO A 423 -21.34 -22.01 22.07
CA PRO A 423 -20.12 -21.48 21.50
C PRO A 423 -19.52 -22.44 20.46
N GLY A 424 -19.07 -21.85 19.36
CA GLY A 424 -18.27 -22.57 18.38
C GLY A 424 -16.97 -23.08 19.01
N GLN A 425 -16.48 -24.20 18.54
CA GLN A 425 -15.21 -24.77 19.02
C GLN A 425 -14.12 -24.56 17.98
N CYS A 426 -12.93 -24.17 18.43
CA CYS A 426 -11.74 -24.19 17.59
C CYS A 426 -11.42 -25.62 17.16
N ARG A 427 -10.89 -25.76 15.94
CA ARG A 427 -10.35 -27.04 15.48
C ARG A 427 -9.11 -27.36 16.31
N SER A 428 -9.02 -28.61 16.75
CA SER A 428 -7.84 -29.16 17.40
C SER A 428 -6.59 -28.93 16.55
N VAL A 429 -5.43 -28.79 17.19
CA VAL A 429 -4.13 -28.72 16.49
C VAL A 429 -3.25 -29.90 16.83
N LEU A 430 -2.32 -30.18 15.92
CA LEU A 430 -1.28 -31.15 16.12
C LEU A 430 0.02 -30.45 16.55
N PRO A 431 0.65 -30.88 17.65
CA PRO A 431 2.01 -30.46 17.97
C PRO A 431 3.00 -30.89 16.89
N ALA A 432 4.12 -30.17 16.77
CA ALA A 432 5.16 -30.46 15.78
C ALA A 432 5.64 -31.92 15.84
N ALA A 433 5.80 -32.48 17.05
CA ALA A 433 6.16 -33.89 17.25
C ALA A 433 5.16 -34.87 16.60
N ALA A 434 3.86 -34.60 16.69
CA ALA A 434 2.84 -35.44 16.06
C ALA A 434 2.90 -35.34 14.53
N VAL A 435 3.15 -34.14 13.98
CA VAL A 435 3.32 -33.94 12.53
C VAL A 435 4.59 -34.65 12.04
N ARG A 436 5.71 -34.51 12.73
CA ARG A 436 6.98 -35.21 12.42
C ARG A 436 6.82 -36.73 12.48
N ALA A 437 6.11 -37.25 13.47
CA ALA A 437 5.76 -38.67 13.53
C ALA A 437 4.93 -39.13 12.31
N CYS A 438 3.97 -38.31 11.85
CA CYS A 438 3.20 -38.58 10.64
C CYS A 438 4.09 -38.63 9.39
N LEU A 439 5.03 -37.68 9.25
CA LEU A 439 5.96 -37.63 8.12
C LEU A 439 6.88 -38.85 8.09
N THR A 440 7.40 -39.25 9.25
CA THR A 440 8.23 -40.44 9.41
C THR A 440 7.50 -41.70 8.97
N LEU A 441 6.27 -41.89 9.45
CA LEU A 441 5.46 -43.04 9.09
C LEU A 441 5.11 -43.06 7.59
N ALA A 442 4.75 -41.90 7.03
CA ALA A 442 4.47 -41.79 5.59
C ALA A 442 5.71 -42.07 4.74
N ALA A 443 6.90 -41.69 5.19
CA ALA A 443 8.16 -42.01 4.53
C ALA A 443 8.39 -43.53 4.51
N LEU A 444 8.22 -44.19 5.66
CA LEU A 444 8.35 -45.65 5.79
C LEU A 444 7.33 -46.42 4.94
N TRP A 445 6.13 -45.87 4.76
CA TRP A 445 5.09 -46.43 3.87
C TRP A 445 5.30 -46.09 2.39
N GLY A 446 6.37 -45.36 2.04
CA GLY A 446 6.66 -44.95 0.66
C GLY A 446 5.74 -43.87 0.11
N TRP A 447 4.94 -43.20 0.95
CA TRP A 447 3.96 -42.20 0.53
C TRP A 447 4.57 -40.80 0.40
N LYS A 448 5.65 -40.69 -0.40
CA LYS A 448 6.45 -39.46 -0.56
C LYS A 448 5.61 -38.24 -0.99
N VAL A 449 4.67 -38.43 -1.92
CA VAL A 449 3.79 -37.35 -2.40
C VAL A 449 2.87 -36.83 -1.28
N TRP A 450 2.30 -37.73 -0.49
CA TRP A 450 1.43 -37.36 0.63
C TRP A 450 2.23 -36.61 1.71
N LEU A 451 3.41 -37.12 2.05
CA LEU A 451 4.37 -36.51 2.95
C LEU A 451 4.71 -35.08 2.50
N GLY A 452 5.11 -34.89 1.24
CA GLY A 452 5.44 -33.57 0.70
C GLY A 452 4.28 -32.58 0.79
N LEU A 453 3.05 -33.03 0.55
CA LEU A 453 1.86 -32.19 0.76
C LEU A 453 1.64 -31.83 2.23
N VAL A 454 1.86 -32.75 3.17
CA VAL A 454 1.71 -32.46 4.60
C VAL A 454 2.74 -31.43 5.07
N ILE A 455 3.99 -31.52 4.60
CA ILE A 455 5.01 -30.49 4.84
C ILE A 455 4.53 -29.12 4.32
N LEU A 456 4.09 -29.06 3.04
CA LEU A 456 3.55 -27.83 2.44
C LEU A 456 2.35 -27.28 3.23
N GLY A 457 1.41 -28.14 3.61
CA GLY A 457 0.21 -27.76 4.34
C GLY A 457 0.51 -27.20 5.73
N PHE A 458 1.46 -27.81 6.43
CA PHE A 458 1.88 -27.39 7.76
C PHE A 458 2.71 -26.10 7.71
N LEU A 459 3.85 -26.10 7.01
CA LEU A 459 4.80 -24.97 7.03
C LEU A 459 4.30 -23.74 6.27
N ALA A 460 3.59 -23.92 5.16
CA ALA A 460 2.97 -22.81 4.42
C ALA A 460 1.55 -22.47 4.91
N MET A 461 1.06 -23.13 5.98
CA MET A 461 -0.24 -22.89 6.62
C MET A 461 -1.43 -22.94 5.65
N LEU A 462 -1.49 -23.96 4.81
CA LEU A 462 -2.47 -24.08 3.72
C LEU A 462 -3.77 -24.71 4.21
N HIS A 463 -4.91 -24.25 3.69
CA HIS A 463 -6.17 -24.97 3.83
C HIS A 463 -6.16 -26.23 2.94
N PRO A 464 -6.82 -27.35 3.31
CA PRO A 464 -6.80 -28.57 2.49
C PRO A 464 -7.19 -28.38 1.03
N SER A 465 -8.17 -27.51 0.75
CA SER A 465 -8.58 -27.18 -0.61
C SER A 465 -7.51 -26.40 -1.40
N GLU A 466 -6.71 -25.58 -0.73
CA GLU A 466 -5.59 -24.87 -1.34
C GLU A 466 -4.46 -25.86 -1.63
N MET A 467 -4.10 -26.67 -0.64
CA MET A 467 -3.05 -27.70 -0.71
C MET A 467 -3.30 -28.74 -1.80
N LEU A 468 -4.52 -29.31 -1.87
CA LEU A 468 -4.87 -30.33 -2.86
C LEU A 468 -5.08 -29.75 -4.26
N GLY A 469 -5.24 -28.43 -4.39
CA GLY A 469 -5.36 -27.74 -5.68
C GLY A 469 -4.02 -27.35 -6.31
N LEU A 470 -2.90 -27.60 -5.62
CA LEU A 470 -1.57 -27.20 -6.07
C LEU A 470 -1.10 -28.02 -7.29
N ARG A 471 -0.44 -27.31 -8.20
CA ARG A 471 0.33 -27.88 -9.32
C ARG A 471 1.81 -27.55 -9.15
N ARG A 472 2.68 -28.23 -9.90
CA ARG A 472 4.12 -27.98 -9.83
C ARG A 472 4.53 -26.53 -10.08
N ARG A 473 3.90 -25.86 -11.05
CA ARG A 473 4.13 -24.43 -11.35
C ARG A 473 3.81 -23.49 -10.20
N ASP A 474 3.00 -23.95 -9.24
CA ASP A 474 2.59 -23.16 -8.09
C ASP A 474 3.71 -23.18 -7.01
N LEU A 475 4.73 -24.03 -7.14
CA LEU A 475 5.93 -24.05 -6.29
C LEU A 475 7.09 -23.30 -6.96
N VAL A 476 7.62 -22.27 -6.28
CA VAL A 476 8.79 -21.48 -6.72
C VAL A 476 9.93 -21.72 -5.74
N PHE A 477 10.90 -22.51 -6.16
CA PHE A 477 12.05 -22.90 -5.35
C PHE A 477 13.11 -21.79 -5.31
N PRO A 478 14.00 -21.78 -4.29
CA PRO A 478 15.11 -20.83 -4.22
C PRO A 478 15.96 -20.74 -5.51
N GLY A 479 16.17 -21.87 -6.19
CA GLY A 479 16.92 -21.93 -7.45
C GLY A 479 16.22 -21.22 -8.61
N ASP A 480 14.88 -21.12 -8.59
CA ASP A 480 14.11 -20.42 -9.62
C ASP A 480 14.28 -18.88 -9.51
N GLY A 481 14.69 -18.38 -8.34
CA GLY A 481 14.97 -16.98 -8.07
C GLY A 481 16.47 -16.62 -8.08
N PHE A 482 17.30 -17.40 -8.78
CA PHE A 482 18.76 -17.24 -8.84
C PHE A 482 19.46 -17.27 -7.46
N GLY A 483 18.84 -17.90 -6.44
CA GLY A 483 19.43 -18.06 -5.12
C GLY A 483 19.40 -16.82 -4.21
N HIS A 484 18.84 -15.70 -4.65
CA HIS A 484 18.74 -14.47 -3.83
C HIS A 484 17.78 -14.61 -2.64
N VAL A 485 16.84 -15.55 -2.69
CA VAL A 485 15.91 -15.82 -1.60
C VAL A 485 15.98 -17.29 -1.20
N LYS A 486 16.41 -17.55 0.02
CA LYS A 486 16.47 -18.88 0.65
C LYS A 486 15.10 -19.32 1.19
N ALA A 487 14.07 -19.21 0.36
CA ALA A 487 12.71 -19.60 0.73
C ALA A 487 11.98 -20.23 -0.45
N LEU A 488 11.12 -21.21 -0.14
CA LEU A 488 10.15 -21.75 -1.08
C LEU A 488 8.86 -20.93 -0.99
N PHE A 489 8.36 -20.48 -2.14
CA PHE A 489 7.06 -19.83 -2.25
C PHE A 489 6.02 -20.76 -2.87
N VAL A 490 4.82 -20.76 -2.30
CA VAL A 490 3.66 -21.54 -2.75
C VAL A 490 2.58 -20.58 -3.23
N HIS A 491 2.37 -20.49 -4.53
CA HIS A 491 1.36 -19.63 -5.14
C HIS A 491 -0.04 -20.21 -4.97
N LEU A 492 -0.96 -19.43 -4.40
CA LEU A 492 -2.34 -19.85 -4.19
C LEU A 492 -3.26 -19.30 -5.29
N LYS A 493 -4.08 -20.17 -5.85
CA LYS A 493 -5.15 -19.81 -6.79
C LYS A 493 -6.40 -19.41 -6.03
N ASP A 494 -7.05 -18.35 -6.49
CA ASP A 494 -8.33 -17.85 -5.99
C ASP A 494 -8.42 -17.76 -4.46
N PRO A 495 -7.51 -16.99 -3.80
CA PRO A 495 -7.57 -16.82 -2.37
C PRO A 495 -8.95 -16.25 -1.96
N LYS A 496 -9.47 -16.65 -0.80
CA LYS A 496 -10.77 -16.15 -0.30
C LYS A 496 -10.86 -14.61 -0.21
N THR A 497 -9.72 -13.92 -0.24
CA THR A 497 -9.58 -12.46 -0.26
C THR A 497 -9.18 -11.92 -1.64
N ALA A 498 -9.43 -12.63 -2.74
CA ALA A 498 -9.04 -12.23 -4.10
C ALA A 498 -9.54 -10.83 -4.50
N ARG A 499 -10.59 -10.32 -3.84
CA ARG A 499 -11.07 -8.94 -3.96
C ARG A 499 -10.02 -7.89 -3.57
N PHE A 500 -9.13 -8.19 -2.63
CA PHE A 500 -8.10 -7.28 -2.09
C PHE A 500 -6.66 -7.69 -2.46
N ALA A 501 -6.40 -8.99 -2.57
CA ALA A 501 -5.11 -9.53 -3.02
C ALA A 501 -5.34 -10.73 -3.93
N ARG A 502 -5.27 -10.52 -5.25
CA ARG A 502 -5.53 -11.56 -6.27
C ARG A 502 -4.50 -12.69 -6.26
N ARG A 503 -3.33 -12.47 -5.67
CA ARG A 503 -2.25 -13.45 -5.53
C ARG A 503 -1.79 -13.46 -4.07
N GLN A 504 -2.06 -14.55 -3.38
CA GLN A 504 -1.47 -14.83 -2.07
C GLN A 504 -0.45 -15.96 -2.21
N HIS A 505 0.51 -16.00 -1.28
CA HIS A 505 1.50 -17.06 -1.25
C HIS A 505 1.66 -17.65 0.15
N GLY A 506 2.03 -18.93 0.21
CA GLY A 506 2.72 -19.52 1.35
C GLY A 506 4.22 -19.31 1.21
N ARG A 507 4.92 -19.19 2.33
CA ARG A 507 6.37 -19.07 2.38
C ARG A 507 6.92 -20.05 3.40
N ILE A 508 7.95 -20.80 3.01
CA ILE A 508 8.65 -21.78 3.83
C ILE A 508 10.15 -21.40 3.82
N ASP A 509 10.76 -21.29 5.00
CA ASP A 509 12.19 -20.94 5.17
C ASP A 509 13.00 -22.06 5.85
N ASP A 510 12.43 -23.26 5.93
CA ASP A 510 13.11 -24.44 6.48
C ASP A 510 13.90 -25.13 5.37
N ASP A 511 15.23 -25.01 5.39
CA ASP A 511 16.11 -25.51 4.34
C ASP A 511 15.96 -27.03 4.13
N PHE A 512 15.84 -27.81 5.20
CA PHE A 512 15.67 -29.26 5.14
C PHE A 512 14.33 -29.62 4.47
N ALA A 513 13.24 -28.96 4.89
CA ALA A 513 11.94 -29.16 4.27
C ALA A 513 11.93 -28.74 2.79
N ILE A 514 12.58 -27.63 2.44
CA ILE A 514 12.70 -27.16 1.05
C ILE A 514 13.41 -28.20 0.19
N GLU A 515 14.48 -28.81 0.70
CA GLU A 515 15.24 -29.84 -0.01
C GLU A 515 14.40 -31.11 -0.23
N ILE A 516 13.69 -31.57 0.80
CA ILE A 516 12.76 -32.72 0.71
C ILE A 516 11.67 -32.44 -0.33
N ILE A 517 11.03 -31.26 -0.28
CA ILE A 517 10.00 -30.86 -1.25
C ILE A 517 10.57 -30.80 -2.66
N ARG A 518 11.80 -30.30 -2.83
CA ARG A 518 12.48 -30.24 -4.13
C ARG A 518 12.75 -31.64 -4.69
N ASN A 519 13.20 -32.58 -3.88
CA ASN A 519 13.44 -33.95 -4.33
C ASN A 519 12.14 -34.68 -4.68
N ILE A 520 11.04 -34.41 -3.98
CA ILE A 520 9.73 -35.03 -4.26
C ILE A 520 9.08 -34.44 -5.51
N PHE A 521 9.00 -33.11 -5.61
CA PHE A 521 8.21 -32.43 -6.63
C PHE A 521 9.04 -31.73 -7.71
N GLY A 522 10.35 -31.52 -7.51
CA GLY A 522 11.19 -30.72 -8.40
C GLY A 522 11.14 -31.17 -9.85
N GLY A 523 11.18 -32.49 -10.09
CA GLY A 523 11.13 -33.11 -11.41
C GLY A 523 9.72 -33.28 -12.01
N PHE A 524 8.66 -32.86 -11.34
CA PHE A 524 7.30 -32.94 -11.89
C PHE A 524 7.15 -32.00 -13.09
N ALA A 525 6.30 -32.37 -14.06
CA ALA A 525 5.98 -31.47 -15.18
C ALA A 525 5.26 -30.20 -14.67
N ARG A 526 5.56 -29.04 -15.28
CA ARG A 526 5.09 -27.71 -14.84
C ARG A 526 3.59 -27.66 -14.48
N ASP A 527 2.72 -28.22 -15.32
CA ASP A 527 1.27 -28.16 -15.11
C ASP A 527 0.68 -29.38 -14.40
N SER A 528 1.49 -30.37 -14.00
CA SER A 528 0.99 -31.55 -13.30
C SER A 528 0.46 -31.20 -11.90
N PRO A 529 -0.65 -31.82 -11.46
CA PRO A 529 -1.10 -31.71 -10.07
C PRO A 529 -0.06 -32.34 -9.14
N LEU A 530 0.19 -31.72 -7.98
CA LEU A 530 1.09 -32.31 -6.99
C LEU A 530 0.54 -33.62 -6.43
N TYR A 531 -0.78 -33.72 -6.30
CA TYR A 531 -1.47 -34.92 -5.85
C TYR A 531 -2.45 -35.41 -6.92
N PRO A 532 -2.16 -36.54 -7.59
CA PRO A 532 -2.93 -37.01 -8.74
C PRO A 532 -4.20 -37.79 -8.35
N ALA A 533 -4.68 -37.68 -7.11
CA ALA A 533 -5.84 -38.42 -6.62
C ALA A 533 -6.86 -37.51 -5.91
N SER A 534 -7.99 -38.09 -5.52
CA SER A 534 -9.11 -37.34 -4.94
C SER A 534 -8.83 -36.87 -3.50
N ALA A 535 -9.55 -35.84 -3.04
CA ALA A 535 -9.52 -35.42 -1.63
C ALA A 535 -9.96 -36.54 -0.67
N HIS A 536 -10.82 -37.45 -1.12
CA HIS A 536 -11.21 -38.63 -0.36
C HIS A 536 -10.02 -39.60 -0.18
N SER A 537 -9.25 -39.85 -1.24
CA SER A 537 -8.03 -40.68 -1.19
C SER A 537 -7.00 -40.11 -0.22
N PHE A 538 -6.77 -38.80 -0.28
CA PHE A 538 -5.87 -38.11 0.66
C PHE A 538 -6.33 -38.29 2.11
N ARG A 539 -7.65 -38.17 2.35
CA ARG A 539 -8.25 -38.35 3.67
C ARG A 539 -8.11 -39.79 4.17
N ARG A 540 -8.27 -40.80 3.31
CA ARG A 540 -8.04 -42.20 3.70
C ARG A 540 -6.60 -42.45 4.12
N GLN A 541 -5.62 -41.88 3.41
CA GLN A 541 -4.20 -41.96 3.81
C GLN A 541 -3.95 -41.26 5.15
N TRP A 542 -4.55 -40.08 5.34
CA TRP A 542 -4.50 -39.34 6.60
C TRP A 542 -5.07 -40.15 7.77
N ASP A 543 -6.27 -40.72 7.60
CA ASP A 543 -6.93 -41.51 8.62
C ASP A 543 -6.11 -42.78 8.97
N ALA A 544 -5.44 -43.39 8.00
CA ALA A 544 -4.54 -44.53 8.23
C ALA A 544 -3.30 -44.15 9.06
N VAL A 545 -2.64 -43.03 8.73
CA VAL A 545 -1.49 -42.52 9.48
C VAL A 545 -1.89 -42.19 10.92
N MET A 546 -2.98 -41.43 11.09
CA MET A 546 -3.47 -41.04 12.42
C MET A 546 -3.90 -42.24 13.24
N GLY A 547 -4.63 -43.19 12.63
CA GLY A 547 -5.03 -44.44 13.28
C GLY A 547 -3.82 -45.24 13.78
N ARG A 548 -2.73 -45.31 13.00
CA ARG A 548 -1.51 -46.01 13.43
C ARG A 548 -0.79 -45.32 14.59
N LEU A 549 -0.87 -44.00 14.67
CA LEU A 549 -0.31 -43.19 15.77
C LEU A 549 -1.23 -43.11 17.00
N GLY A 550 -2.44 -43.68 16.94
CA GLY A 550 -3.42 -43.58 18.02
C GLY A 550 -4.07 -42.21 18.14
N ILE A 551 -3.93 -41.35 17.12
CA ILE A 551 -4.48 -39.99 17.13
C ILE A 551 -5.94 -40.05 16.62
N PRO A 552 -6.93 -39.53 17.39
CA PRO A 552 -8.29 -39.38 16.91
C PRO A 552 -8.33 -38.53 15.63
N HIS A 553 -9.01 -38.98 14.57
CA HIS A 553 -9.00 -38.31 13.24
C HIS A 553 -10.39 -38.03 12.66
N ARG A 554 -11.46 -38.40 13.38
CA ARG A 554 -12.85 -38.14 12.96
C ARG A 554 -13.36 -36.86 13.58
N ALA A 555 -14.00 -36.02 12.77
CA ALA A 555 -14.58 -34.75 13.24
C ALA A 555 -15.61 -34.94 14.37
N ALA A 556 -16.40 -36.02 14.32
CA ALA A 556 -17.36 -36.38 15.38
C ALA A 556 -16.69 -36.69 16.72
N LEU A 557 -15.43 -37.13 16.70
CA LEU A 557 -14.62 -37.43 17.88
C LEU A 557 -13.64 -36.28 18.21
N ARG A 558 -13.87 -35.08 17.66
CA ARG A 558 -12.96 -33.92 17.80
C ARG A 558 -11.52 -34.22 17.36
N GLY A 559 -11.36 -35.17 16.43
CA GLY A 559 -10.08 -35.63 15.96
C GLY A 559 -9.41 -34.69 14.96
N ALA A 560 -8.10 -34.88 14.78
CA ALA A 560 -7.26 -34.23 13.80
C ALA A 560 -7.66 -34.64 12.38
N THR A 561 -8.46 -33.81 11.69
CA THR A 561 -8.69 -33.93 10.24
C THR A 561 -7.62 -33.15 9.47
N PRO A 562 -7.45 -33.33 8.14
CA PRO A 562 -6.47 -32.55 7.36
C PRO A 562 -6.58 -31.02 7.53
N GLY A 563 -7.76 -30.52 7.90
CA GLY A 563 -8.01 -29.10 8.16
C GLY A 563 -7.26 -28.52 9.37
N VAL A 564 -6.57 -29.35 10.17
CA VAL A 564 -5.76 -28.91 11.31
C VAL A 564 -4.40 -28.35 10.91
N LEU A 565 -3.87 -28.69 9.72
CA LEU A 565 -2.50 -28.34 9.32
C LEU A 565 -2.22 -26.84 9.38
N ARG A 566 -3.14 -26.02 8.88
CA ARG A 566 -3.02 -24.55 8.93
C ARG A 566 -2.93 -24.00 10.35
N GLY A 567 -3.78 -24.51 11.25
CA GLY A 567 -3.77 -24.11 12.65
C GLY A 567 -2.52 -24.59 13.38
N SER A 568 -2.14 -25.84 13.12
CA SER A 568 -0.96 -26.50 13.71
C SER A 568 0.33 -25.79 13.32
N GLY A 569 0.48 -25.39 12.04
CA GLY A 569 1.63 -24.61 11.59
C GLY A 569 1.68 -23.21 12.21
N ALA A 570 0.52 -22.57 12.41
CA ALA A 570 0.44 -21.27 13.09
C ALA A 570 0.84 -21.38 14.57
N THR A 571 0.36 -22.41 15.29
CA THR A 571 0.74 -22.68 16.67
C THR A 571 2.24 -22.99 16.79
N HIS A 572 2.80 -23.76 15.86
CA HIS A 572 4.23 -24.04 15.84
C HIS A 572 5.07 -22.77 15.66
N LEU A 573 4.71 -21.91 14.70
CA LEU A 573 5.40 -20.65 14.47
C LEU A 573 5.21 -19.66 15.65
N TYR A 574 4.05 -19.71 16.31
CA TYR A 574 3.80 -18.94 17.53
C TYR A 574 4.76 -19.33 18.64
N GLN A 575 4.96 -20.63 18.89
CA GLN A 575 5.90 -21.13 19.90
C GLN A 575 7.35 -20.72 19.64
N GLN A 576 7.70 -20.37 18.40
CA GLN A 576 9.07 -19.96 18.04
C GLN A 576 9.28 -18.45 18.06
N THR A 577 8.26 -17.65 17.76
CA THR A 577 8.44 -16.22 17.46
C THR A 577 7.59 -15.28 18.31
N GLU A 578 6.45 -15.75 18.84
CA GLU A 578 5.43 -14.95 19.53
C GLU A 578 4.92 -13.72 18.74
N ASN A 579 5.30 -13.59 17.45
CA ASN A 579 4.98 -12.44 16.61
C ASN A 579 3.68 -12.68 15.84
N LEU A 580 2.57 -12.25 16.43
CA LEU A 580 1.23 -12.44 15.90
C LEU A 580 1.03 -11.80 14.52
N GLN A 581 1.63 -10.63 14.26
CA GLN A 581 1.53 -9.95 12.97
C GLN A 581 2.21 -10.77 11.87
N MET A 582 3.40 -11.32 12.14
CA MET A 582 4.11 -12.19 11.22
C MET A 582 3.32 -13.46 10.94
N ILE A 583 2.74 -14.10 11.97
CA ILE A 583 1.92 -15.31 11.81
C ILE A 583 0.65 -15.00 11.02
N ALA A 584 -0.02 -13.89 11.32
CA ALA A 584 -1.20 -13.44 10.60
C ALA A 584 -0.89 -13.20 9.11
N TRP A 585 0.27 -12.59 8.82
CA TRP A 585 0.73 -12.41 7.45
C TRP A 585 1.04 -13.75 6.77
N ARG A 586 1.84 -14.62 7.41
CA ARG A 586 2.26 -15.93 6.89
C ARG A 586 1.10 -16.86 6.59
N GLY A 587 0.15 -16.96 7.51
CA GLY A 587 -1.03 -17.79 7.33
C GLY A 587 -2.24 -17.02 6.82
N ARG A 588 -2.06 -15.78 6.34
CA ARG A 588 -3.05 -15.02 5.56
C ARG A 588 -4.38 -14.82 6.30
N TRP A 589 -4.33 -14.44 7.57
CA TRP A 589 -5.51 -14.04 8.33
C TRP A 589 -5.85 -12.57 8.06
N ALA A 590 -7.11 -12.31 7.70
CA ALA A 590 -7.57 -10.96 7.37
C ALA A 590 -7.74 -10.04 8.61
N LYS A 591 -7.96 -10.62 9.79
CA LYS A 591 -8.14 -9.89 11.05
C LYS A 591 -7.25 -10.51 12.12
N LEU A 592 -6.36 -9.70 12.71
CA LEU A 592 -5.43 -10.14 13.74
C LEU A 592 -6.15 -10.69 14.98
N ARG A 593 -7.21 -10.01 15.43
CA ARG A 593 -8.03 -10.42 16.58
C ARG A 593 -8.61 -11.84 16.45
N THR A 594 -8.90 -12.29 15.23
CA THR A 594 -9.37 -13.66 15.00
C THR A 594 -8.26 -14.69 15.25
N LEU A 595 -7.02 -14.36 14.89
CA LEU A 595 -5.86 -15.19 15.16
C LEU A 595 -5.54 -15.23 16.66
N GLU A 596 -5.63 -14.08 17.36
CA GLU A 596 -5.42 -13.98 18.81
C GLU A 596 -6.32 -14.94 19.58
N HIS A 597 -7.64 -14.86 19.37
CA HIS A 597 -8.60 -15.74 20.04
C HIS A 597 -8.33 -17.22 19.70
N TYR A 598 -8.03 -17.51 18.43
CA TYR A 598 -7.71 -18.86 17.99
C TYR A 598 -6.47 -19.42 18.71
N LEU A 599 -5.36 -18.67 18.74
CA LEU A 599 -4.12 -19.14 19.37
C LEU A 599 -4.27 -19.27 20.89
N GLN A 600 -5.01 -18.38 21.55
CA GLN A 600 -5.28 -18.51 22.99
C GLN A 600 -6.08 -19.77 23.32
N GLU A 601 -7.13 -20.08 22.55
CA GLU A 601 -7.93 -21.29 22.76
C GLU A 601 -7.16 -22.58 22.45
N VAL A 602 -6.30 -22.52 21.43
CA VAL A 602 -5.64 -23.70 20.87
C VAL A 602 -4.30 -24.01 21.56
N ALA A 603 -3.56 -23.00 22.03
CA ALA A 603 -2.35 -23.23 22.83
C ALA A 603 -2.66 -24.00 24.13
N ALA A 604 -3.89 -23.88 24.65
CA ALA A 604 -4.37 -24.65 25.80
C ALA A 604 -4.80 -26.09 25.44
N GLN A 605 -5.02 -26.42 24.17
CA GLN A 605 -5.45 -27.75 23.72
C GLN A 605 -4.25 -28.67 23.43
N MET A 606 -3.77 -29.38 24.45
CA MET A 606 -2.71 -30.38 24.27
C MET A 606 -3.29 -31.75 23.89
N MET A 607 -3.61 -31.97 22.61
CA MET A 607 -4.12 -33.26 22.11
C MET A 607 -3.27 -34.46 22.54
N LEU A 608 -1.94 -34.29 22.68
CA LEU A 608 -1.05 -35.36 23.13
C LEU A 608 -1.29 -35.79 24.58
N SER A 609 -1.77 -34.89 25.46
CA SER A 609 -1.99 -35.20 26.88
C SER A 609 -3.17 -36.15 27.10
N GLU A 610 -4.10 -36.19 26.15
CA GLU A 610 -5.29 -37.05 26.17
C GLU A 610 -5.01 -38.45 25.59
N LEU A 611 -3.82 -38.68 25.03
CA LEU A 611 -3.42 -39.97 24.44
C LEU A 611 -2.88 -40.94 25.49
N SER A 612 -3.00 -42.23 25.20
CA SER A 612 -2.42 -43.29 26.03
C SER A 612 -0.89 -43.15 26.12
N ALA A 613 -0.28 -43.67 27.19
CA ALA A 613 1.18 -43.69 27.33
C ALA A 613 1.87 -44.42 26.16
N ALA A 614 1.25 -45.50 25.67
CA ALA A 614 1.76 -46.27 24.54
C ALA A 614 1.74 -45.47 23.23
N ASP A 615 0.68 -44.71 22.97
CA ASP A 615 0.58 -43.88 21.76
C ASP A 615 1.52 -42.68 21.83
N ARG A 616 1.65 -42.04 23.00
CA ARG A 616 2.65 -40.98 23.22
C ARG A 616 4.08 -41.49 23.00
N GLY A 617 4.40 -42.68 23.53
CA GLY A 617 5.70 -43.32 23.31
C GLY A 617 5.96 -43.58 21.83
N ARG A 618 4.96 -44.09 21.09
CA ARG A 618 5.05 -44.32 19.65
C ARG A 618 5.31 -43.03 18.87
N ILE A 619 4.60 -41.96 19.20
CA ILE A 619 4.81 -40.64 18.58
C ILE A 619 6.23 -40.14 18.84
N ALA A 620 6.71 -40.22 20.09
CA ALA A 620 8.06 -39.80 20.46
C ALA A 620 9.14 -40.58 19.69
N THR A 621 8.98 -41.90 19.54
CA THR A 621 9.91 -42.73 18.75
C THR A 621 9.98 -42.30 17.29
N PHE A 622 8.82 -42.12 16.64
CA PHE A 622 8.81 -41.68 15.24
C PHE A 622 9.35 -40.25 15.06
N ASP A 623 9.00 -39.34 15.97
CA ASP A 623 9.49 -37.97 15.95
C ASP A 623 11.04 -37.89 16.06
N ALA A 624 11.61 -38.67 16.97
CA ALA A 624 13.06 -38.74 17.18
C ALA A 624 13.82 -39.24 15.94
N SER A 625 13.23 -40.14 15.14
CA SER A 625 13.82 -40.67 13.92
C SER A 625 13.48 -39.89 12.65
N CYS A 626 12.70 -38.80 12.75
CA CYS A 626 12.11 -38.11 11.61
C CYS A 626 13.16 -37.62 10.60
N GLU A 627 14.15 -36.84 11.05
CA GLU A 627 15.18 -36.28 10.16
C GLU A 627 16.00 -37.36 9.48
N SER A 628 16.44 -38.39 10.22
CA SER A 628 17.22 -39.50 9.66
C SER A 628 16.44 -40.30 8.62
N VAL A 629 15.16 -40.58 8.89
CA VAL A 629 14.31 -41.34 7.96
C VAL A 629 14.00 -40.51 6.72
N LEU A 630 13.65 -39.23 6.88
CA LEU A 630 13.38 -38.32 5.77
C LEU A 630 14.61 -38.15 4.88
N ALA A 631 15.80 -37.95 5.48
CA ALA A 631 17.04 -37.86 4.75
C ALA A 631 17.30 -39.14 3.93
N SER A 632 17.17 -40.32 4.56
CA SER A 632 17.42 -41.59 3.88
C SER A 632 16.42 -41.95 2.78
N VAL A 633 15.15 -41.54 2.91
CA VAL A 633 14.07 -41.95 2.01
C VAL A 633 13.83 -40.93 0.89
N CYS A 634 14.01 -39.64 1.18
CA CYS A 634 13.62 -38.56 0.29
C CYS A 634 14.80 -37.80 -0.32
N LEU A 635 16.00 -37.83 0.27
CA LEU A 635 17.19 -37.23 -0.33
C LEU A 635 17.98 -38.29 -1.12
N PRO A 636 18.66 -37.90 -2.20
CA PRO A 636 19.58 -38.80 -2.87
C PRO A 636 20.68 -39.22 -1.90
N GLN A 637 20.96 -40.53 -1.80
CA GLN A 637 22.16 -40.99 -1.12
C GLN A 637 23.35 -40.52 -1.94
N GLY A 638 24.15 -39.61 -1.38
CA GLY A 638 25.36 -39.13 -2.05
C GLY A 638 26.22 -40.32 -2.46
N SER A 639 26.58 -40.37 -3.74
CA SER A 639 27.86 -40.99 -4.12
C SER A 639 28.90 -40.39 -3.18
N ALA A 640 29.58 -41.25 -2.42
CA ALA A 640 30.72 -40.87 -1.63
C ALA A 640 31.61 -39.95 -2.47
N ALA A 641 31.79 -38.71 -2.00
CA ALA A 641 32.79 -37.82 -2.56
C ALA A 641 34.15 -38.48 -2.29
N GLN A 642 34.70 -39.14 -3.31
CA GLN A 642 36.14 -39.31 -3.43
C GLN A 642 36.68 -38.02 -4.06
N TYR A 643 37.66 -37.44 -3.35
CA TYR A 643 38.51 -36.28 -3.63
C TYR A 643 37.97 -34.90 -3.23
#